data_AF-H2LEP2-F1
#
_entry.id   AF-H2LEP2-F1
#
_cell.length_a   1.000
_cell.length_b   1.000
_cell.length_c   1.000
_cell.angle_alpha   90.00
_cell.angle_beta   90.00
_cell.angle_gamma   90.00
#
_symmetry.space_group_name_H-M   'P 1'
#
loop_
_entity.id
_entity.type
_entity.pdbx_description
1 polymer ?
#
loop_
_entity_poly.entity_id
_entity_poly.type
_entity_poly.pdbx_seq_one_letter_code
_entity_poly.pdbx_strand_id
1 'polypeptide(L)'
;MWVIERFLSSVIQRGQSGLLRRSLRGSLPELELRYLQCTCCWRSRIPVAGFETLNASLSSEPCKDDGSSRPLDACYTSEQRAAILQLLNNGSPAELASIKLLRGRKSINIVEHRSKNGPFKSLESVVDVPLLKHKSAVVVFNSILNPVKKERKVRIQLARFIKPEVDRSWLEEASSLVSIVCGTNKIAWAHVDRQMMVLDWQQQECPNFLKGTYMASAYLNDVSAVVSLLPPASFYLIEKSSISVQNTALFPVMAHMRTVEAMLFALLEPRITPPEPNIPPRVLNMMRTAVGRHFGLMVGESRTSGAQIVRQMMTESVTEKLPRVNFPQELLVKMAEIVQQRIEDRIPELEQLERVGLFTKKEVKSVVKRATALEYKLHRLIVNKEDFIAYIQYEINVLELIKKRRAHIHYKFKREEIEFPIIHRIHGIFRRATKKWKDDVQLWLSHVAFCKKWATKGQLSRVFSAMLAIHPNKPALWIMAAKSELEDQDSSESARHLFLRALRFHPNNKKVYQEYFRMELLHAEKLRKQKAELEKAEIDLGEYEFSPEILSGRLAEVVYKDATGKIKEAEFVISLLNIAAIFDFTKELQDSILQDLQTNYAADSLMWDFMARRELEAPGLGEEPHSAKARALDINRREERCCQLYEEGLKVISTEPMWSRYLDFCLERLKRKTNVQELKEKRQERLLGVLQRAHDASLLMEDYYKSWLQILLSSGDAEGAASVAMAATERYRQSVTTWSLSLQTLVQLGSGDPARLFQEALTHVNPKESLPLWRLQLQWSTANQTPEDTEAIFKRGLQSAVPTVAMEMKDSYLNWSYSTGGYKKARKTFKSLQENRPLSKSFFTRMVEIEKEQEAPKMNHLREYYERALQEFGTSDDDLWLQYIQEELSTLGQPENCGKIHWRAMKFLEGESVERFVSKYTLLQTGHS
;
A
#
# COMPACT_ATOMS: atom_id res chain seq x y z
N MET A 1 -12.45 28.87 -37.20
CA MET A 1 -12.66 27.50 -37.72
C MET A 1 -11.44 27.16 -38.57
N TRP A 2 -10.62 26.20 -38.14
CA TRP A 2 -9.21 25.94 -38.48
C TRP A 2 -8.17 26.63 -37.57
N VAL A 3 -7.21 25.84 -37.07
CA VAL A 3 -6.07 26.10 -36.15
C VAL A 3 -6.25 25.83 -34.63
N ILE A 4 -7.31 25.15 -34.18
CA ILE A 4 -7.35 24.57 -32.79
C ILE A 4 -7.51 23.03 -32.83
N GLU A 5 -6.86 22.39 -33.78
CA GLU A 5 -6.71 20.92 -33.82
C GLU A 5 -5.26 20.53 -34.12
N ARG A 6 -4.34 20.74 -33.17
CA ARG A 6 -3.05 20.03 -33.21
C ARG A 6 -2.22 19.97 -31.93
N PHE A 7 -2.83 19.88 -30.74
CA PHE A 7 -2.06 19.56 -29.51
C PHE A 7 -2.74 18.63 -28.50
N LEU A 8 -3.79 17.91 -28.90
CA LEU A 8 -4.30 16.76 -28.13
C LEU A 8 -4.50 15.55 -29.04
N SER A 9 -3.39 15.01 -29.56
CA SER A 9 -3.37 13.68 -30.17
C SER A 9 -2.03 12.98 -29.89
N SER A 10 -1.87 12.46 -28.67
CA SER A 10 -1.11 11.24 -28.48
C SER A 10 -1.72 10.47 -27.32
N VAL A 11 -1.92 9.17 -27.54
CA VAL A 11 -2.61 8.21 -26.68
C VAL A 11 -4.13 8.24 -26.79
N ILE A 12 -4.66 7.65 -27.86
CA ILE A 12 -5.74 6.64 -27.84
C ILE A 12 -5.90 6.11 -29.29
N GLN A 13 -5.68 4.79 -29.43
CA GLN A 13 -6.09 3.86 -30.49
C GLN A 13 -4.97 3.14 -31.25
N ARG A 14 -4.75 1.88 -30.84
CA ARG A 14 -4.86 0.74 -31.75
C ARG A 14 -5.95 -0.20 -31.23
N GLY A 15 -7.10 -0.17 -31.89
CA GLY A 15 -7.83 -1.41 -32.23
C GLY A 15 -7.14 -2.03 -33.47
N GLN A 16 -7.50 -3.19 -34.02
CA GLN A 16 -8.69 -4.03 -33.92
C GLN A 16 -8.46 -5.29 -34.80
N SER A 17 -9.47 -6.17 -34.83
CA SER A 17 -9.80 -7.25 -35.80
C SER A 17 -9.46 -8.68 -35.35
N GLY A 18 -10.33 -9.69 -35.44
CA GLY A 18 -11.71 -9.86 -35.97
C GLY A 18 -12.30 -11.15 -35.36
N LEU A 19 -13.41 -11.80 -35.74
CA LEU A 19 -14.51 -11.65 -36.69
C LEU A 19 -15.45 -12.87 -36.48
N LEU A 20 -16.77 -12.70 -36.65
CA LEU A 20 -17.81 -13.66 -37.10
C LEU A 20 -18.54 -14.66 -36.13
N ARG A 21 -19.88 -14.41 -36.08
CA ARG A 21 -21.08 -15.30 -36.18
C ARG A 21 -21.61 -16.17 -35.00
N ARG A 22 -22.83 -15.78 -34.58
CA ARG A 22 -24.05 -16.53 -34.12
C ARG A 22 -24.24 -17.94 -34.74
N SER A 23 -25.00 -18.92 -34.21
CA SER A 23 -25.79 -19.11 -32.96
C SER A 23 -26.32 -20.56 -32.84
N LEU A 24 -26.69 -20.97 -31.60
CA LEU A 24 -27.68 -22.01 -31.18
C LEU A 24 -27.26 -23.50 -31.35
N ARG A 25 -27.48 -24.45 -30.42
CA ARG A 25 -28.33 -24.56 -29.20
C ARG A 25 -27.92 -25.81 -28.38
N GLY A 26 -28.19 -25.83 -27.07
CA GLY A 26 -28.27 -27.02 -26.21
C GLY A 26 -27.51 -26.87 -24.87
N SER A 27 -28.01 -26.12 -23.88
CA SER A 27 -28.99 -26.47 -22.82
C SER A 27 -28.40 -27.22 -21.61
N LEU A 28 -28.30 -26.54 -20.45
CA LEU A 28 -28.53 -27.00 -19.05
C LEU A 28 -28.06 -25.91 -18.05
N PRO A 29 -28.57 -25.85 -16.79
CA PRO A 29 -29.49 -24.78 -16.38
C PRO A 29 -28.99 -23.81 -15.29
N GLU A 30 -29.82 -22.78 -15.09
CA GLU A 30 -29.79 -21.73 -14.05
C GLU A 30 -29.63 -22.28 -12.62
N LEU A 31 -28.81 -21.59 -11.82
CA LEU A 31 -28.83 -21.72 -10.37
C LEU A 31 -29.20 -20.37 -9.74
N GLU A 32 -30.49 -20.29 -9.40
CA GLU A 32 -31.15 -19.23 -8.67
C GLU A 32 -30.55 -19.05 -7.26
N LEU A 33 -30.32 -17.79 -6.88
CA LEU A 33 -30.26 -17.38 -5.48
C LEU A 33 -31.69 -17.30 -4.94
N ARG A 34 -32.17 -18.37 -4.31
CA ARG A 34 -33.43 -18.36 -3.56
C ARG A 34 -33.21 -17.89 -2.12
N TYR A 35 -33.89 -16.80 -1.79
CA TYR A 35 -34.31 -16.50 -0.43
C TYR A 35 -35.33 -17.56 0.03
N LEU A 36 -35.21 -18.03 1.26
CA LEU A 36 -36.34 -18.58 2.02
C LEU A 36 -36.64 -17.67 3.20
N GLN A 37 -37.92 -17.34 3.27
CA GLN A 37 -38.55 -16.41 4.17
C GLN A 37 -38.62 -16.99 5.60
N CYS A 38 -38.47 -16.09 6.57
CA CYS A 38 -38.96 -16.26 7.93
C CYS A 38 -40.50 -16.12 7.90
N THR A 39 -41.21 -17.12 8.39
CA THR A 39 -42.68 -17.16 8.53
C THR A 39 -43.18 -16.74 9.92
N CYS A 40 -42.36 -16.07 10.73
CA CYS A 40 -42.75 -15.67 12.09
C CYS A 40 -43.37 -14.27 12.12
N CYS A 41 -44.70 -14.21 11.88
CA CYS A 41 -45.66 -13.10 12.00
C CYS A 41 -45.98 -12.44 10.63
N TRP A 42 -47.21 -12.38 10.12
CA TRP A 42 -48.43 -11.81 10.73
C TRP A 42 -49.71 -12.42 10.12
N ARG A 43 -50.55 -13.08 10.93
CA ARG A 43 -51.98 -12.72 11.03
C ARG A 43 -52.42 -12.92 12.48
N SER A 44 -52.82 -11.80 13.04
CA SER A 44 -53.42 -11.59 14.35
C SER A 44 -54.79 -12.28 14.47
N ARG A 45 -55.05 -12.90 15.62
CA ARG A 45 -56.26 -12.76 16.47
C ARG A 45 -56.12 -13.60 17.75
N ILE A 46 -56.12 -12.92 18.89
CA ILE A 46 -56.50 -13.37 20.25
C ILE A 46 -57.87 -12.69 20.48
N PRO A 47 -58.95 -13.27 21.11
CA PRO A 47 -58.92 -13.81 22.48
C PRO A 47 -59.89 -14.96 22.91
N VAL A 48 -59.47 -15.64 23.99
CA VAL A 48 -60.19 -16.01 25.24
C VAL A 48 -61.16 -17.22 25.31
N ALA A 49 -61.07 -17.86 26.50
CA ALA A 49 -61.92 -18.84 27.18
C ALA A 49 -61.66 -20.33 26.83
N GLY A 50 -61.46 -21.24 27.79
CA GLY A 50 -61.65 -21.20 29.24
C GLY A 50 -60.77 -22.20 29.98
N PHE A 51 -60.63 -21.95 31.28
CA PHE A 51 -60.03 -22.87 32.25
C PHE A 51 -61.10 -23.84 32.77
N GLU A 52 -60.63 -24.98 33.28
CA GLU A 52 -61.35 -26.05 34.00
C GLU A 52 -62.08 -27.05 33.09
N THR A 53 -61.72 -28.34 33.08
CA THR A 53 -61.91 -29.23 34.23
C THR A 53 -61.23 -30.58 34.04
N LEU A 54 -60.81 -31.14 35.18
CA LEU A 54 -60.71 -32.57 35.51
C LEU A 54 -59.51 -33.38 34.96
N ASN A 55 -58.49 -33.45 35.83
CA ASN A 55 -57.80 -34.71 36.10
C ASN A 55 -58.82 -35.80 36.44
N ALA A 56 -58.72 -36.97 35.81
CA ALA A 56 -59.03 -38.23 36.47
C ALA A 56 -58.35 -39.40 35.75
N SER A 57 -57.59 -40.17 36.54
CA SER A 57 -57.34 -41.60 36.35
C SER A 57 -56.32 -41.99 35.27
N LEU A 58 -55.05 -42.13 35.68
CA LEU A 58 -54.28 -43.36 35.49
C LEU A 58 -52.99 -43.23 36.33
N SER A 59 -53.09 -43.65 37.58
CA SER A 59 -51.95 -43.98 38.42
C SER A 59 -51.38 -45.33 37.99
N SER A 60 -50.09 -45.41 37.67
CA SER A 60 -49.31 -46.63 37.87
C SER A 60 -47.83 -46.26 38.02
N GLU A 61 -47.22 -46.74 39.10
CA GLU A 61 -45.84 -46.48 39.52
C GLU A 61 -44.79 -46.81 38.44
N PRO A 62 -43.63 -46.11 38.42
CA PRO A 62 -42.51 -46.48 37.56
C PRO A 62 -41.89 -47.82 38.04
N CYS A 63 -41.61 -48.74 37.12
CA CYS A 63 -40.91 -49.99 37.41
C CYS A 63 -39.60 -49.73 38.16
N LYS A 64 -39.48 -50.28 39.37
CA LYS A 64 -38.24 -50.32 40.15
C LYS A 64 -37.31 -51.40 39.57
N ASP A 65 -36.02 -51.07 39.59
CA ASP A 65 -34.90 -51.83 39.07
C ASP A 65 -34.63 -53.05 39.96
N ASP A 66 -35.05 -54.25 39.53
CA ASP A 66 -34.58 -55.52 40.07
C ASP A 66 -33.73 -56.21 39.01
N GLY A 67 -32.43 -56.32 39.28
CA GLY A 67 -31.45 -56.92 38.38
C GLY A 67 -31.71 -58.42 38.13
N SER A 68 -32.39 -58.76 37.04
CA SER A 68 -32.22 -59.97 36.22
C SER A 68 -33.17 -59.92 35.00
N SER A 69 -32.80 -60.61 33.92
CA SER A 69 -33.30 -60.45 32.54
C SER A 69 -34.82 -60.58 32.33
N ARG A 70 -35.58 -59.49 32.51
CA ARG A 70 -36.93 -59.37 31.95
C ARG A 70 -36.87 -58.72 30.55
N PRO A 71 -37.64 -59.21 29.55
CA PRO A 71 -37.79 -58.53 28.27
C PRO A 71 -38.33 -57.11 28.51
N LEU A 72 -37.75 -56.10 27.85
CA LEU A 72 -38.16 -54.69 27.92
C LEU A 72 -39.65 -54.53 27.63
N ASP A 73 -40.18 -55.32 26.70
CA ASP A 73 -41.61 -55.35 26.46
C ASP A 73 -42.38 -55.63 27.76
N ALA A 74 -42.06 -56.69 28.50
CA ALA A 74 -42.76 -57.06 29.75
C ALA A 74 -42.73 -55.98 30.86
N CYS A 75 -41.84 -54.99 30.76
CA CYS A 75 -41.71 -53.88 31.72
C CYS A 75 -42.72 -52.73 31.49
N TYR A 76 -43.48 -52.73 30.39
CA TYR A 76 -44.42 -51.65 30.06
C TYR A 76 -45.79 -52.20 29.65
N THR A 77 -46.88 -51.46 29.93
CA THR A 77 -48.23 -51.81 29.47
C THR A 77 -48.35 -51.67 27.95
N SER A 78 -49.35 -52.34 27.35
CA SER A 78 -49.54 -52.31 25.89
C SER A 78 -49.66 -50.88 25.33
N GLU A 79 -50.36 -50.00 26.04
CA GLU A 79 -50.51 -48.58 25.70
C GLU A 79 -49.18 -47.81 25.81
N GLN A 80 -48.40 -48.06 26.86
CA GLN A 80 -47.09 -47.44 27.05
C GLN A 80 -46.09 -47.86 25.97
N ARG A 81 -46.09 -49.15 25.58
CA ARG A 81 -45.24 -49.64 24.48
C ARG A 81 -45.58 -48.97 23.16
N ALA A 82 -46.88 -48.84 22.86
CA ALA A 82 -47.35 -48.19 21.64
C ALA A 82 -46.91 -46.72 21.59
N ALA A 83 -47.05 -45.98 22.70
CA ALA A 83 -46.62 -44.58 22.78
C ALA A 83 -45.11 -44.41 22.58
N ILE A 84 -44.28 -45.27 23.20
CA ILE A 84 -42.83 -45.23 23.05
C ILE A 84 -42.42 -45.55 21.61
N LEU A 85 -42.95 -46.64 21.03
CA LEU A 85 -42.63 -47.05 19.66
C LEU A 85 -43.10 -46.02 18.63
N GLN A 86 -44.24 -45.37 18.84
CA GLN A 86 -44.74 -44.32 17.96
C GLN A 86 -43.76 -43.13 17.93
N LEU A 87 -43.24 -42.70 19.08
CA LEU A 87 -42.27 -41.60 19.15
C LEU A 87 -40.91 -41.99 18.55
N LEU A 88 -40.43 -43.21 18.79
CA LEU A 88 -39.15 -43.69 18.25
C LEU A 88 -39.18 -43.95 16.74
N ASN A 89 -40.32 -44.38 16.19
CA ASN A 89 -40.49 -44.64 14.76
C ASN A 89 -40.79 -43.37 13.95
N ASN A 90 -41.55 -42.42 14.51
CA ASN A 90 -42.04 -41.26 13.76
C ASN A 90 -41.27 -39.96 14.07
N GLY A 91 -40.58 -39.87 15.22
CA GLY A 91 -39.91 -38.64 15.63
C GLY A 91 -38.74 -38.25 14.73
N SER A 92 -38.63 -36.97 14.38
CA SER A 92 -37.46 -36.42 13.68
C SER A 92 -36.20 -36.41 14.57
N PRO A 93 -34.97 -36.29 14.00
CA PRO A 93 -33.75 -36.16 14.80
C PRO A 93 -33.81 -35.01 15.83
N ALA A 94 -34.51 -33.92 15.49
CA ALA A 94 -34.69 -32.76 16.36
C ALA A 94 -35.69 -33.03 17.50
N GLU A 95 -36.78 -33.74 17.21
CA GLU A 95 -37.77 -34.14 18.22
C GLU A 95 -37.19 -35.17 19.19
N LEU A 96 -36.42 -36.15 18.70
CA LEU A 96 -35.72 -37.11 19.55
C LEU A 96 -34.63 -36.41 20.39
N ALA A 97 -33.91 -35.44 19.83
CA ALA A 97 -32.91 -34.65 20.56
C ALA A 97 -33.53 -33.69 21.61
N SER A 98 -34.84 -33.40 21.52
CA SER A 98 -35.53 -32.64 22.56
C SER A 98 -35.51 -33.38 23.91
N ILE A 99 -35.50 -34.71 23.88
CA ILE A 99 -35.37 -35.58 25.04
C ILE A 99 -33.91 -35.60 25.49
N LYS A 100 -33.65 -35.13 26.72
CA LYS A 100 -32.29 -34.93 27.27
C LYS A 100 -31.38 -36.16 27.11
N LEU A 101 -31.94 -37.37 27.26
CA LEU A 101 -31.21 -38.63 27.23
C LEU A 101 -30.93 -39.17 25.81
N LEU A 102 -31.59 -38.62 24.79
CA LEU A 102 -31.44 -38.99 23.39
C LEU A 102 -30.64 -37.96 22.56
N ARG A 103 -30.09 -36.92 23.21
CA ARG A 103 -29.25 -35.91 22.55
C ARG A 103 -27.97 -36.49 21.94
N GLY A 104 -27.50 -35.84 20.89
CA GLY A 104 -26.23 -36.17 20.23
C GLY A 104 -26.35 -37.42 19.36
N ARG A 105 -25.34 -38.30 19.42
CA ARG A 105 -25.27 -39.48 18.53
C ARG A 105 -26.45 -40.46 18.70
N LYS A 106 -27.14 -40.47 19.85
CA LYS A 106 -28.25 -41.40 20.12
C LYS A 106 -29.48 -41.15 19.25
N SER A 107 -29.93 -39.89 19.08
CA SER A 107 -31.06 -39.58 18.20
C SER A 107 -30.75 -39.88 16.73
N ILE A 108 -29.50 -39.63 16.31
CA ILE A 108 -29.02 -39.94 14.96
C ILE A 108 -29.00 -41.46 14.75
N ASN A 109 -28.43 -42.23 15.68
CA ASN A 109 -28.35 -43.68 15.60
C ASN A 109 -29.74 -44.36 15.55
N ILE A 110 -30.73 -43.83 16.28
CA ILE A 110 -32.12 -44.35 16.23
C ILE A 110 -32.71 -44.15 14.83
N VAL A 111 -32.55 -42.95 14.25
CA VAL A 111 -33.08 -42.62 12.92
C VAL A 111 -32.35 -43.43 11.84
N GLU A 112 -31.03 -43.59 11.96
CA GLU A 112 -30.23 -44.38 11.02
C GLU A 112 -30.59 -45.88 11.08
N HIS A 113 -30.75 -46.43 12.29
CA HIS A 113 -31.12 -47.83 12.48
C HIS A 113 -32.51 -48.14 11.93
N ARG A 114 -33.53 -47.30 12.21
CA ARG A 114 -34.88 -47.52 11.65
C ARG A 114 -34.96 -47.31 10.14
N SER A 115 -34.08 -46.46 9.58
CA SER A 115 -34.00 -46.24 8.13
C SER A 115 -33.37 -47.44 7.40
N LYS A 116 -32.46 -48.17 8.08
CA LYS A 116 -31.81 -49.37 7.53
C LYS A 116 -32.60 -50.66 7.75
N ASN A 117 -33.23 -50.81 8.93
CA ASN A 117 -33.86 -52.07 9.36
C ASN A 117 -35.40 -52.02 9.39
N GLY A 118 -36.01 -50.88 9.02
CA GLY A 118 -37.44 -50.64 9.13
C GLY A 118 -37.87 -50.19 10.55
N PRO A 119 -39.17 -49.89 10.75
CA PRO A 119 -39.68 -49.43 12.04
C PRO A 119 -39.53 -50.51 13.12
N PHE A 120 -39.22 -50.08 14.34
CA PHE A 120 -39.14 -50.95 15.52
C PHE A 120 -40.50 -51.59 15.79
N LYS A 121 -40.53 -52.93 15.88
CA LYS A 121 -41.76 -53.71 16.12
C LYS A 121 -41.98 -54.04 17.60
N SER A 122 -40.91 -54.02 18.39
CA SER A 122 -40.90 -54.29 19.83
C SER A 122 -39.89 -53.38 20.53
N LEU A 123 -40.04 -53.14 21.84
CA LEU A 123 -39.06 -52.36 22.59
C LEU A 123 -37.71 -53.08 22.69
N GLU A 124 -37.69 -54.40 22.57
CA GLU A 124 -36.48 -55.22 22.49
C GLU A 124 -35.60 -54.83 21.29
N SER A 125 -36.20 -54.55 20.13
CA SER A 125 -35.46 -54.18 18.91
C SER A 125 -34.74 -52.82 19.01
N VAL A 126 -35.03 -52.02 20.04
CA VAL A 126 -34.35 -50.73 20.28
C VAL A 126 -32.97 -50.94 20.91
N VAL A 127 -32.71 -52.08 21.54
CA VAL A 127 -31.41 -52.40 22.16
C VAL A 127 -30.32 -52.63 21.12
N ASP A 128 -30.71 -53.01 19.90
CA ASP A 128 -29.81 -53.20 18.77
C ASP A 128 -29.29 -51.87 18.19
N VAL A 129 -29.81 -50.73 18.68
CA VAL A 129 -29.33 -49.40 18.32
C VAL A 129 -28.00 -49.11 19.06
N PRO A 130 -26.92 -48.74 18.35
CA PRO A 130 -25.65 -48.42 18.99
C PRO A 130 -25.80 -47.31 20.04
N LEU A 131 -25.22 -47.52 21.23
CA LEU A 131 -25.26 -46.64 22.42
C LEU A 131 -26.58 -46.66 23.24
N LEU A 132 -27.51 -47.56 22.93
CA LEU A 132 -28.78 -47.76 23.67
C LEU A 132 -28.87 -49.18 24.23
N LYS A 133 -28.04 -49.49 25.24
CA LYS A 133 -28.13 -50.78 25.96
C LYS A 133 -29.39 -50.84 26.84
N HIS A 134 -29.84 -52.05 27.20
CA HIS A 134 -31.05 -52.34 28.01
C HIS A 134 -31.27 -51.36 29.17
N LYS A 135 -30.31 -51.20 30.10
CA LYS A 135 -30.41 -50.23 31.21
C LYS A 135 -30.64 -48.79 30.77
N SER A 136 -29.99 -48.36 29.70
CA SER A 136 -30.16 -47.00 29.17
C SER A 136 -31.47 -46.82 28.41
N ALA A 137 -31.96 -47.87 27.75
CA ALA A 137 -33.25 -47.88 27.06
C ALA A 137 -34.40 -47.74 28.07
N VAL A 138 -34.36 -48.45 29.20
CA VAL A 138 -35.35 -48.33 30.29
C VAL A 138 -35.43 -46.89 30.81
N VAL A 139 -34.29 -46.23 31.07
CA VAL A 139 -34.27 -44.84 31.55
C VAL A 139 -34.80 -43.87 30.50
N VAL A 140 -34.54 -44.13 29.21
CA VAL A 140 -35.08 -43.34 28.09
C VAL A 140 -36.59 -43.52 27.98
N PHE A 141 -37.11 -44.75 28.03
CA PHE A 141 -38.53 -45.06 27.93
C PHE A 141 -39.33 -44.44 29.08
N ASN A 142 -38.83 -44.56 30.31
CA ASN A 142 -39.40 -43.88 31.47
C ASN A 142 -39.41 -42.35 31.31
N SER A 143 -38.39 -41.78 30.66
CA SER A 143 -38.35 -40.33 30.35
C SER A 143 -39.28 -39.92 29.22
N ILE A 144 -39.66 -40.83 28.32
CA ILE A 144 -40.64 -40.60 27.25
C ILE A 144 -42.05 -40.60 27.84
N LEU A 145 -42.35 -41.57 28.72
CA LEU A 145 -43.65 -41.70 29.37
C LEU A 145 -43.91 -40.61 30.42
N ASN A 146 -42.87 -40.20 31.15
CA ASN A 146 -42.93 -39.13 32.15
C ASN A 146 -42.02 -37.95 31.74
N PRO A 147 -42.44 -37.08 30.81
CA PRO A 147 -41.70 -35.89 30.45
C PRO A 147 -41.72 -34.93 31.64
N VAL A 148 -40.65 -34.92 32.44
CA VAL A 148 -40.52 -34.01 33.58
C VAL A 148 -40.57 -32.57 33.06
N LYS A 149 -41.72 -31.90 33.19
CA LYS A 149 -41.86 -30.44 33.06
C LYS A 149 -41.12 -29.78 34.22
N LYS A 150 -39.79 -29.80 34.18
CA LYS A 150 -38.99 -28.86 34.96
C LYS A 150 -39.03 -27.55 34.21
N GLU A 151 -39.94 -26.66 34.61
CA GLU A 151 -39.73 -25.24 34.47
C GLU A 151 -38.30 -24.95 34.92
N ARG A 152 -37.46 -24.49 33.99
CA ARG A 152 -36.14 -23.99 34.33
C ARG A 152 -36.32 -22.67 35.07
N LYS A 153 -36.64 -22.72 36.36
CA LYS A 153 -36.05 -21.77 37.30
C LYS A 153 -34.56 -22.09 37.32
N VAL A 154 -33.80 -21.47 36.41
CA VAL A 154 -32.35 -21.45 36.51
C VAL A 154 -32.04 -20.65 37.77
N ARG A 155 -31.91 -21.35 38.91
CA ARG A 155 -31.25 -20.77 40.08
C ARG A 155 -29.77 -20.68 39.69
N ILE A 156 -29.40 -19.63 38.98
CA ILE A 156 -28.00 -19.29 38.74
C ILE A 156 -27.41 -19.08 40.14
N GLN A 157 -26.47 -19.93 40.54
CA GLN A 157 -25.57 -19.61 41.65
C GLN A 157 -24.70 -18.43 41.17
N LEU A 158 -25.23 -17.21 41.27
CA LEU A 158 -24.56 -15.96 40.84
C LEU A 158 -23.19 -15.78 41.50
N ALA A 159 -23.01 -16.32 42.71
CA ALA A 159 -21.83 -16.14 43.54
C ALA A 159 -20.51 -16.71 42.98
N ARG A 160 -20.52 -17.56 41.94
CA ARG A 160 -19.27 -18.21 41.44
C ARG A 160 -18.49 -17.42 40.38
N PHE A 161 -19.02 -16.32 39.85
CA PHE A 161 -18.40 -15.57 38.75
C PHE A 161 -17.73 -14.26 39.17
N ILE A 162 -17.99 -13.82 40.41
CA ILE A 162 -17.52 -12.56 40.98
C ILE A 162 -16.54 -12.88 42.12
N LYS A 163 -15.45 -12.10 42.22
CA LYS A 163 -14.49 -12.19 43.33
C LYS A 163 -14.21 -10.80 43.93
N PRO A 164 -14.12 -10.66 45.26
CA PRO A 164 -14.43 -11.64 46.30
C PRO A 164 -15.90 -12.12 46.26
N GLU A 165 -16.21 -13.23 46.93
CA GLU A 165 -17.59 -13.70 47.03
C GLU A 165 -18.40 -12.72 47.90
N VAL A 166 -19.57 -12.32 47.42
CA VAL A 166 -20.44 -11.31 48.04
C VAL A 166 -21.81 -11.93 48.23
N ASP A 167 -22.41 -11.71 49.40
CA ASP A 167 -23.76 -12.17 49.66
C ASP A 167 -24.77 -11.53 48.70
N ARG A 168 -25.76 -12.34 48.34
CA ARG A 168 -26.76 -11.94 47.35
C ARG A 168 -27.62 -10.77 47.82
N SER A 169 -27.84 -10.62 49.13
CA SER A 169 -28.55 -9.48 49.72
C SER A 169 -27.91 -8.15 49.33
N TRP A 170 -26.58 -8.04 49.41
CA TRP A 170 -25.86 -6.82 49.05
C TRP A 170 -25.93 -6.50 47.55
N LEU A 171 -25.97 -7.53 46.69
CA LEU A 171 -26.19 -7.34 45.25
C LEU A 171 -27.62 -6.88 44.94
N GLU A 172 -28.60 -7.33 45.74
CA GLU A 172 -30.02 -6.93 45.60
C GLU A 172 -30.31 -5.53 46.16
N GLU A 173 -29.47 -5.03 47.06
CA GLU A 173 -29.52 -3.67 47.65
C GLU A 173 -28.78 -2.61 46.80
N ALA A 174 -27.95 -3.02 45.84
CA ALA A 174 -27.14 -2.11 45.02
C ALA A 174 -28.01 -1.11 44.22
N SER A 175 -27.66 0.18 44.28
CA SER A 175 -28.37 1.24 43.55
C SER A 175 -27.79 1.48 42.16
N SER A 176 -26.46 1.40 42.01
CA SER A 176 -25.78 1.51 40.72
C SER A 176 -24.41 0.80 40.72
N LEU A 177 -23.93 0.47 39.54
CA LEU A 177 -22.69 -0.27 39.33
C LEU A 177 -21.86 0.39 38.21
N VAL A 178 -20.55 0.46 38.42
CA VAL A 178 -19.59 0.94 37.41
C VAL A 178 -18.74 -0.23 36.96
N SER A 179 -18.90 -0.65 35.70
CA SER A 179 -18.06 -1.68 35.09
C SER A 179 -16.84 -1.04 34.45
N ILE A 180 -15.64 -1.53 34.76
CA ILE A 180 -14.35 -1.00 34.31
C ILE A 180 -13.61 -2.07 33.49
N VAL A 181 -13.04 -1.66 32.35
CA VAL A 181 -12.23 -2.50 31.46
C VAL A 181 -10.90 -1.80 31.18
N CYS A 182 -9.81 -2.51 31.45
CA CYS A 182 -8.45 -2.04 31.21
C CYS A 182 -7.93 -2.51 29.84
N GLY A 183 -7.44 -1.56 29.04
CA GLY A 183 -6.76 -1.79 27.77
C GLY A 183 -5.24 -1.62 27.88
N THR A 184 -4.56 -1.71 26.73
CA THR A 184 -3.11 -1.50 26.64
C THR A 184 -2.71 -0.03 26.70
N ASN A 185 -3.61 0.90 26.41
CA ASN A 185 -3.34 2.35 26.38
C ASN A 185 -4.49 3.21 26.94
N LYS A 186 -5.52 2.59 27.51
CA LYS A 186 -6.73 3.28 27.97
C LYS A 186 -7.48 2.48 29.02
N ILE A 187 -8.29 3.17 29.82
CA ILE A 187 -9.28 2.56 30.71
C ILE A 187 -10.66 3.05 30.25
N ALA A 188 -11.61 2.13 30.15
CA ALA A 188 -12.99 2.44 29.80
C ALA A 188 -13.94 1.98 30.92
N TRP A 189 -15.03 2.71 31.10
CA TRP A 189 -16.04 2.35 32.08
C TRP A 189 -17.47 2.62 31.59
N ALA A 190 -18.42 1.93 32.19
CA ALA A 190 -19.85 2.15 31.98
C ALA A 190 -20.57 2.15 33.34
N HIS A 191 -21.41 3.16 33.58
CA HIS A 191 -22.22 3.32 34.77
C HIS A 191 -23.65 2.89 34.46
N VAL A 192 -24.18 1.95 35.23
CA VAL A 192 -25.52 1.39 35.05
C VAL A 192 -26.27 1.44 36.38
N ASP A 193 -27.53 1.84 36.35
CA ASP A 193 -28.39 1.86 37.53
C ASP A 193 -29.18 0.56 37.73
N ARG A 194 -29.93 0.49 38.82
CA ARG A 194 -30.79 -0.65 39.17
C ARG A 194 -31.91 -0.90 38.14
N GLN A 195 -32.33 0.12 37.40
CA GLN A 195 -33.35 0.04 36.36
C GLN A 195 -32.77 -0.45 35.02
N MET A 196 -31.51 -0.92 35.01
CA MET A 196 -30.77 -1.35 33.82
C MET A 196 -30.61 -0.21 32.81
N MET A 197 -30.57 1.04 33.28
CA MET A 197 -30.30 2.22 32.48
C MET A 197 -28.80 2.50 32.46
N VAL A 198 -28.23 2.64 31.26
CA VAL A 198 -26.85 3.10 31.11
C VAL A 198 -26.82 4.60 31.37
N LEU A 199 -26.29 5.03 32.51
CA LEU A 199 -26.23 6.45 32.87
C LEU A 199 -25.12 7.17 32.10
N ASP A 200 -23.95 6.54 32.00
CA ASP A 200 -22.78 7.09 31.29
C ASP A 200 -21.83 5.97 30.84
N TRP A 201 -21.02 6.25 29.83
CA TRP A 201 -19.96 5.36 29.36
C TRP A 201 -18.79 6.14 28.75
N GLN A 202 -17.60 5.99 29.31
CA GLN A 202 -16.47 6.80 28.88
C GLN A 202 -15.21 5.96 28.72
N GLN A 203 -14.22 6.55 28.08
CA GLN A 203 -12.87 6.01 28.04
C GLN A 203 -11.90 7.17 28.22
N GLN A 204 -10.79 6.87 28.88
CA GLN A 204 -9.71 7.82 29.10
C GLN A 204 -8.41 7.20 28.58
N GLU A 205 -7.65 7.97 27.81
CA GLU A 205 -6.32 7.57 27.38
C GLU A 205 -5.32 7.69 28.53
N CYS A 206 -4.46 6.68 28.65
CA CYS A 206 -3.40 6.59 29.65
C CYS A 206 -2.07 6.61 28.90
N PRO A 207 -1.47 7.80 28.67
CA PRO A 207 -0.34 7.97 27.76
C PRO A 207 0.91 7.20 28.20
N ASN A 208 1.04 6.88 29.48
CA ASN A 208 2.21 6.20 30.05
C ASN A 208 2.11 4.67 29.96
N PHE A 209 0.96 4.11 29.61
CA PHE A 209 0.78 2.67 29.53
C PHE A 209 1.60 2.06 28.38
N LEU A 210 2.42 1.06 28.71
CA LEU A 210 3.25 0.28 27.79
C LEU A 210 4.14 1.14 26.86
N LYS A 211 4.46 2.37 27.25
CA LYS A 211 5.38 3.25 26.52
C LYS A 211 6.69 3.43 27.27
N GLY A 212 7.80 3.08 26.63
CA GLY A 212 9.13 3.23 27.20
C GLY A 212 9.37 2.32 28.41
N THR A 213 10.18 2.78 29.36
CA THR A 213 10.46 2.06 30.61
C THR A 213 9.26 2.13 31.54
N TYR A 214 8.90 0.98 32.13
CA TYR A 214 7.82 0.94 33.11
C TYR A 214 8.15 1.81 34.33
N MET A 215 7.29 2.80 34.62
CA MET A 215 7.37 3.62 35.82
C MET A 215 6.05 3.56 36.59
N ALA A 216 6.10 2.96 37.80
CA ALA A 216 4.92 2.76 38.63
C ALA A 216 4.22 4.08 39.02
N SER A 217 4.99 5.16 39.24
CA SER A 217 4.46 6.50 39.55
C SER A 217 3.69 7.10 38.38
N ALA A 218 4.18 6.94 37.15
CA ALA A 218 3.50 7.41 35.94
C ALA A 218 2.19 6.65 35.69
N TYR A 219 2.20 5.34 35.90
CA TYR A 219 0.99 4.52 35.87
C TYR A 219 -0.02 4.94 36.95
N LEU A 220 0.45 5.19 38.17
CA LEU A 220 -0.41 5.65 39.27
C LEU A 220 -1.07 6.99 38.95
N ASN A 221 -0.35 7.93 38.33
CA ASN A 221 -0.90 9.22 37.90
C ASN A 221 -2.03 9.03 36.88
N ASP A 222 -1.80 8.20 35.86
CA ASP A 222 -2.81 7.90 34.83
C ASP A 222 -4.04 7.22 35.44
N VAL A 223 -3.86 6.23 36.32
CA VAL A 223 -4.97 5.51 36.98
C VAL A 223 -5.72 6.42 37.95
N SER A 224 -5.02 7.26 38.71
CA SER A 224 -5.62 8.23 39.65
C SER A 224 -6.47 9.28 38.92
N ALA A 225 -6.01 9.75 37.76
CA ALA A 225 -6.77 10.64 36.90
C ALA A 225 -8.09 9.98 36.43
N VAL A 226 -8.04 8.68 36.07
CA VAL A 226 -9.24 7.91 35.73
C VAL A 226 -10.17 7.76 36.93
N VAL A 227 -9.65 7.36 38.09
CA VAL A 227 -10.46 7.17 39.31
C VAL A 227 -11.17 8.46 39.72
N SER A 228 -10.54 9.62 39.52
CA SER A 228 -11.14 10.93 39.79
C SER A 228 -12.34 11.26 38.88
N LEU A 229 -12.47 10.60 37.73
CA LEU A 229 -13.58 10.75 36.78
C LEU A 229 -14.68 9.70 36.99
N LEU A 230 -14.43 8.64 37.76
CA LEU A 230 -15.41 7.57 37.95
C LEU A 230 -16.56 8.05 38.84
N PRO A 231 -17.83 7.84 38.43
CA PRO A 231 -18.97 8.23 39.24
C PRO A 231 -19.05 7.38 40.52
N PRO A 232 -19.65 7.90 41.60
CA PRO A 232 -19.88 7.13 42.81
C PRO A 232 -20.89 6.01 42.55
N ALA A 233 -20.53 4.77 42.87
CA ALA A 233 -21.38 3.59 42.68
C ALA A 233 -21.35 2.64 43.88
N SER A 234 -22.37 1.78 44.01
CA SER A 234 -22.41 0.76 45.06
C SER A 234 -21.28 -0.26 44.87
N PHE A 235 -21.02 -0.66 43.62
CA PHE A 235 -19.93 -1.57 43.27
C PHE A 235 -19.17 -1.09 42.02
N TYR A 236 -17.85 -1.32 42.04
CA TYR A 236 -16.95 -1.15 40.89
C TYR A 236 -16.54 -2.54 40.38
N LEU A 237 -16.96 -2.90 39.17
CA LEU A 237 -16.73 -4.22 38.61
C LEU A 237 -15.59 -4.18 37.58
N ILE A 238 -14.45 -4.77 37.92
CA ILE A 238 -13.29 -4.86 37.04
C ILE A 238 -13.38 -6.15 36.21
N GLU A 239 -13.36 -6.02 34.88
CA GLU A 239 -13.35 -7.18 33.99
C GLU A 239 -11.93 -7.79 33.88
N LYS A 240 -11.76 -8.99 34.43
CA LYS A 240 -10.48 -9.71 34.37
C LYS A 240 -10.30 -10.42 33.04
N SER A 241 -9.33 -9.93 32.29
CA SER A 241 -8.86 -10.56 31.05
C SER A 241 -8.18 -11.91 31.32
N SER A 242 -8.50 -12.90 30.50
CA SER A 242 -7.87 -14.22 30.44
C SER A 242 -6.77 -14.22 29.39
N ILE A 243 -5.54 -13.94 29.79
CA ILE A 243 -4.35 -14.08 28.94
C ILE A 243 -3.72 -15.44 29.27
N SER A 244 -3.40 -16.23 28.24
CA SER A 244 -2.78 -17.54 28.44
C SER A 244 -1.39 -17.38 29.05
N VAL A 245 -1.13 -18.09 30.15
CA VAL A 245 0.17 -18.11 30.85
C VAL A 245 1.21 -18.91 30.04
N GLN A 246 0.78 -19.70 29.06
CA GLN A 246 1.65 -20.55 28.23
C GLN A 246 2.40 -19.76 27.15
N ASN A 247 1.91 -18.56 26.78
CA ASN A 247 2.57 -17.73 25.78
C ASN A 247 3.43 -16.66 26.47
N THR A 248 4.74 -16.94 26.57
CA THR A 248 5.72 -16.05 27.21
C THR A 248 5.83 -14.68 26.52
N ALA A 249 5.52 -14.58 25.23
CA ALA A 249 5.53 -13.30 24.51
C ALA A 249 4.45 -12.32 25.01
N LEU A 250 3.37 -12.82 25.62
CA LEU A 250 2.29 -12.00 26.17
C LEU A 250 2.52 -11.59 27.63
N PHE A 251 3.65 -11.99 28.24
CA PHE A 251 3.95 -11.69 29.64
C PHE A 251 3.94 -10.18 29.96
N PRO A 252 4.54 -9.28 29.16
CA PRO A 252 4.52 -7.84 29.46
C PRO A 252 3.10 -7.25 29.48
N VAL A 253 2.24 -7.70 28.57
CA VAL A 253 0.83 -7.29 28.51
C VAL A 253 0.06 -7.83 29.70
N MET A 254 0.33 -9.07 30.11
CA MET A 254 -0.26 -9.66 31.30
C MET A 254 0.16 -8.89 32.57
N ALA A 255 1.45 -8.61 32.73
CA ALA A 255 1.97 -7.84 33.86
C ALA A 255 1.32 -6.45 33.95
N HIS A 256 1.26 -5.74 32.82
CA HIS A 256 0.55 -4.46 32.69
C HIS A 256 -0.89 -4.52 33.20
N MET A 257 -1.67 -5.49 32.71
CA MET A 257 -3.08 -5.62 33.09
C MET A 257 -3.24 -5.91 34.59
N ARG A 258 -2.36 -6.74 35.17
CA ARG A 258 -2.39 -7.05 36.62
C ARG A 258 -1.98 -5.87 37.48
N THR A 259 -1.00 -5.08 37.04
CA THR A 259 -0.57 -3.87 37.74
C THR A 259 -1.71 -2.84 37.78
N VAL A 260 -2.34 -2.56 36.65
CA VAL A 260 -3.45 -1.59 36.57
C VAL A 260 -4.66 -2.09 37.38
N GLU A 261 -4.98 -3.38 37.30
CA GLU A 261 -6.02 -4.01 38.14
C GLU A 261 -5.72 -3.79 39.63
N ALA A 262 -4.51 -4.09 40.10
CA ALA A 262 -4.12 -3.90 41.49
C ALA A 262 -4.19 -2.42 41.94
N MET A 263 -3.79 -1.48 41.08
CA MET A 263 -3.91 -0.04 41.36
C MET A 263 -5.37 0.39 41.50
N LEU A 264 -6.26 -0.09 40.63
CA LEU A 264 -7.69 0.21 40.71
C LEU A 264 -8.32 -0.36 41.99
N PHE A 265 -7.97 -1.60 42.35
CA PHE A 265 -8.41 -2.20 43.63
C PHE A 265 -7.96 -1.34 44.83
N ALA A 266 -6.71 -0.88 44.84
CA ALA A 266 -6.18 -0.08 45.94
C ALA A 266 -6.76 1.35 46.03
N LEU A 267 -7.11 1.95 44.89
CA LEU A 267 -7.61 3.33 44.85
C LEU A 267 -9.12 3.45 45.04
N LEU A 268 -9.90 2.45 44.61
CA LEU A 268 -11.36 2.47 44.68
C LEU A 268 -11.91 1.90 46.00
N GLU A 269 -11.12 1.09 46.71
CA GLU A 269 -11.52 0.60 48.02
C GLU A 269 -11.33 1.70 49.09
N PRO A 270 -12.28 1.89 50.02
CA PRO A 270 -12.17 2.92 51.06
C PRO A 270 -10.96 2.68 51.96
N ARG A 271 -10.22 3.74 52.30
CA ARG A 271 -9.18 3.70 53.35
C ARG A 271 -9.84 3.71 54.74
N ILE A 272 -10.51 2.62 55.12
CA ILE A 272 -11.10 2.49 56.47
C ILE A 272 -10.25 1.54 57.30
N THR A 273 -9.80 2.04 58.45
CA THR A 273 -9.25 1.29 59.59
C THR A 273 -10.34 1.18 60.66
N PRO A 274 -10.66 0.02 61.27
CA PRO A 274 -10.52 -1.38 60.87
C PRO A 274 -11.76 -1.88 60.07
N PRO A 275 -11.75 -3.10 59.48
CA PRO A 275 -12.89 -3.64 58.75
C PRO A 275 -14.02 -3.99 59.74
N GLU A 276 -15.10 -3.23 59.73
CA GLU A 276 -16.35 -3.72 60.31
C GLU A 276 -16.80 -4.95 59.49
N PRO A 277 -17.10 -6.10 60.11
CA PRO A 277 -17.42 -7.35 59.41
C PRO A 277 -18.71 -7.33 58.58
N ASN A 278 -19.41 -6.19 58.55
CA ASN A 278 -20.71 -6.02 57.91
C ASN A 278 -20.69 -5.15 56.63
N ILE A 279 -19.53 -4.65 56.18
CA ILE A 279 -19.45 -3.80 54.98
C ILE A 279 -19.02 -4.63 53.77
N PRO A 280 -19.80 -4.68 52.67
CA PRO A 280 -19.42 -5.42 51.47
C PRO A 280 -18.22 -4.78 50.76
N PRO A 281 -17.34 -5.58 50.13
CA PRO A 281 -16.25 -5.06 49.31
C PRO A 281 -16.81 -4.26 48.13
N ARG A 282 -16.34 -3.03 47.93
CA ARG A 282 -16.86 -2.16 46.86
C ARG A 282 -16.30 -2.52 45.50
N VAL A 283 -15.06 -3.04 45.44
CA VAL A 283 -14.43 -3.45 44.17
C VAL A 283 -14.55 -4.95 43.96
N LEU A 284 -15.15 -5.33 42.83
CA LEU A 284 -15.44 -6.70 42.46
C LEU A 284 -14.78 -7.06 41.13
N ASN A 285 -14.48 -8.34 40.93
CA ASN A 285 -13.82 -8.85 39.73
C ASN A 285 -14.71 -9.85 39.01
N MET A 286 -14.87 -9.72 37.69
CA MET A 286 -15.60 -10.68 36.86
C MET A 286 -14.76 -11.21 35.71
N MET A 287 -14.80 -12.54 35.49
CA MET A 287 -14.03 -13.18 34.44
C MET A 287 -14.57 -12.85 33.04
N ARG A 288 -13.72 -12.30 32.17
CA ARG A 288 -14.04 -11.95 30.77
C ARG A 288 -14.65 -13.08 29.95
N THR A 289 -14.21 -14.31 30.20
CA THR A 289 -14.74 -15.50 29.52
C THR A 289 -16.19 -15.81 29.92
N ALA A 290 -16.57 -15.56 31.17
CA ALA A 290 -17.94 -15.73 31.63
C ALA A 290 -18.87 -14.72 30.95
N VAL A 291 -18.44 -13.46 30.87
CA VAL A 291 -19.14 -12.38 30.16
C VAL A 291 -19.29 -12.71 28.68
N GLY A 292 -18.19 -13.13 28.03
CA GLY A 292 -18.19 -13.51 26.63
C GLY A 292 -19.16 -14.66 26.33
N ARG A 293 -19.17 -15.71 27.15
CA ARG A 293 -20.12 -16.84 26.98
C ARG A 293 -21.56 -16.42 27.17
N HIS A 294 -21.82 -15.54 28.15
CA HIS A 294 -23.17 -15.06 28.43
C HIS A 294 -23.81 -14.34 27.23
N PHE A 295 -23.00 -13.61 26.46
CA PHE A 295 -23.45 -12.90 25.25
C PHE A 295 -23.17 -13.66 23.94
N GLY A 296 -22.69 -14.91 23.99
CA GLY A 296 -22.37 -15.67 22.77
C GLY A 296 -21.21 -15.09 21.95
N LEU A 297 -20.31 -14.34 22.59
CA LEU A 297 -19.18 -13.65 21.96
C LEU A 297 -17.90 -14.50 21.93
N MET A 298 -17.95 -15.79 22.28
CA MET A 298 -16.75 -16.64 22.32
C MET A 298 -16.64 -17.48 21.06
N VAL A 299 -15.45 -17.47 20.44
CA VAL A 299 -15.04 -18.42 19.40
C VAL A 299 -13.79 -19.13 19.93
N GLY A 300 -13.94 -20.39 20.32
CA GLY A 300 -12.92 -21.09 21.11
C GLY A 300 -12.67 -20.35 22.44
N GLU A 301 -11.41 -19.99 22.69
CA GLU A 301 -10.99 -19.23 23.88
C GLU A 301 -10.93 -17.71 23.66
N SER A 302 -11.19 -17.23 22.44
CA SER A 302 -11.09 -15.81 22.08
C SER A 302 -12.46 -15.12 22.06
N ARG A 303 -12.53 -13.89 22.56
CA ARG A 303 -13.74 -13.05 22.55
C ARG A 303 -13.80 -12.21 21.27
N THR A 304 -14.92 -12.27 20.55
CA THR A 304 -15.21 -11.44 19.37
C THR A 304 -15.82 -10.09 19.74
N SER A 305 -15.96 -9.19 18.77
CA SER A 305 -16.49 -7.85 18.98
C SER A 305 -17.96 -7.88 19.42
N GLY A 306 -18.26 -7.22 20.54
CA GLY A 306 -19.64 -7.03 21.04
C GLY A 306 -20.42 -5.93 20.35
N ALA A 307 -19.86 -5.24 19.35
CA ALA A 307 -20.46 -4.04 18.77
C ALA A 307 -21.85 -4.28 18.15
N GLN A 308 -22.08 -5.45 17.56
CA GLN A 308 -23.39 -5.78 16.98
C GLN A 308 -24.45 -6.00 18.07
N ILE A 309 -24.06 -6.65 19.18
CA ILE A 309 -24.95 -6.87 20.33
C ILE A 309 -25.33 -5.55 20.98
N VAL A 310 -24.37 -4.64 21.16
CA VAL A 310 -24.66 -3.30 21.71
C VAL A 310 -25.61 -2.52 20.80
N ARG A 311 -25.39 -2.54 19.47
CA ARG A 311 -26.32 -1.90 18.51
C ARG A 311 -27.71 -2.50 18.55
N GLN A 312 -27.80 -3.82 18.72
CA GLN A 312 -29.06 -4.51 18.88
C GLN A 312 -29.76 -4.06 20.16
N MET A 313 -29.07 -4.02 21.31
CA MET A 313 -29.62 -3.51 22.58
C MET A 313 -30.07 -2.06 22.50
N MET A 314 -29.33 -1.21 21.78
CA MET A 314 -29.73 0.18 21.51
C MET A 314 -30.97 0.30 20.62
N THR A 315 -31.19 -0.68 19.75
CA THR A 315 -32.39 -0.72 18.91
C THR A 315 -33.57 -1.23 19.74
N GLU A 316 -33.36 -2.32 20.48
CA GLU A 316 -34.34 -2.93 21.39
C GLU A 316 -34.81 -1.93 22.45
N SER A 317 -33.93 -1.08 22.98
CA SER A 317 -34.28 -0.04 23.96
C SER A 317 -35.28 0.99 23.45
N VAL A 318 -35.44 1.12 22.14
CA VAL A 318 -36.43 2.01 21.50
C VAL A 318 -37.63 1.22 20.98
N THR A 319 -37.44 0.00 20.50
CA THR A 319 -38.49 -0.77 19.81
C THR A 319 -39.30 -1.68 20.72
N GLU A 320 -38.75 -2.13 21.85
CA GLU A 320 -39.39 -3.09 22.75
C GLU A 320 -39.99 -2.41 23.99
N LYS A 321 -41.12 -2.94 24.49
CA LYS A 321 -41.77 -2.41 25.70
C LYS A 321 -40.98 -2.68 26.99
N LEU A 322 -40.15 -3.73 27.00
CA LEU A 322 -39.35 -4.16 28.15
C LEU A 322 -37.96 -4.59 27.66
N PRO A 323 -37.12 -3.64 27.24
CA PRO A 323 -35.79 -3.96 26.72
C PRO A 323 -34.87 -4.46 27.83
N ARG A 324 -33.87 -5.23 27.43
CA ARG A 324 -32.90 -5.83 28.36
C ARG A 324 -31.99 -4.79 29.05
N VAL A 325 -31.71 -3.68 28.37
CA VAL A 325 -30.92 -2.54 28.84
C VAL A 325 -31.52 -1.28 28.23
N ASN A 326 -31.70 -0.24 29.02
CA ASN A 326 -32.17 1.07 28.57
C ASN A 326 -30.98 2.00 28.32
N PHE A 327 -31.12 2.91 27.34
CA PHE A 327 -30.13 3.95 27.06
C PHE A 327 -30.78 5.34 27.16
N PRO A 328 -30.05 6.38 27.58
CA PRO A 328 -30.55 7.75 27.65
C PRO A 328 -31.00 8.22 26.28
N GLN A 329 -32.23 8.74 26.22
CA GLN A 329 -32.82 9.22 24.97
C GLN A 329 -31.90 10.24 24.30
N GLU A 330 -31.24 11.12 25.06
CA GLU A 330 -30.31 12.13 24.55
C GLU A 330 -29.09 11.57 23.78
N LEU A 331 -28.57 10.41 24.19
CA LEU A 331 -27.42 9.76 23.55
C LEU A 331 -27.81 9.01 22.26
N LEU A 332 -29.02 8.44 22.23
CA LEU A 332 -29.56 7.76 21.05
C LEU A 332 -30.08 8.74 19.99
N VAL A 333 -30.70 9.84 20.43
CA VAL A 333 -31.43 10.79 19.61
C VAL A 333 -30.48 11.65 18.76
N LYS A 334 -29.40 12.22 19.31
CA LYS A 334 -28.51 13.13 18.54
C LYS A 334 -27.87 12.51 17.30
N MET A 335 -27.45 11.24 17.36
CA MET A 335 -26.78 10.58 16.23
C MET A 335 -27.79 10.05 15.20
N ALA A 336 -28.93 9.53 15.66
CA ALA A 336 -30.01 9.09 14.79
C ALA A 336 -30.69 10.27 14.09
N GLU A 337 -30.94 11.38 14.78
CA GLU A 337 -31.53 12.60 14.23
C GLU A 337 -30.69 13.22 13.13
N ILE A 338 -29.37 13.36 13.31
CA ILE A 338 -28.51 13.95 12.27
C ILE A 338 -28.49 13.08 11.00
N VAL A 339 -28.46 11.76 11.16
CA VAL A 339 -28.51 10.83 10.01
C VAL A 339 -29.90 10.89 9.36
N GLN A 340 -30.96 10.91 10.17
CA GLN A 340 -32.34 10.96 9.70
C GLN A 340 -32.63 12.26 8.93
N GLN A 341 -32.25 13.41 9.49
CA GLN A 341 -32.35 14.72 8.85
C GLN A 341 -31.61 14.74 7.50
N ARG A 342 -30.39 14.20 7.42
CA ARG A 342 -29.64 14.12 6.15
C ARG A 342 -30.27 13.22 5.12
N ILE A 343 -31.03 12.22 5.53
CA ILE A 343 -31.79 11.35 4.62
C ILE A 343 -33.08 12.07 4.19
N GLU A 344 -33.73 12.79 5.09
CA GLU A 344 -34.92 13.61 4.81
C GLU A 344 -34.62 14.71 3.79
N ASP A 345 -33.46 15.38 3.90
CA ASP A 345 -32.98 16.37 2.92
C ASP A 345 -32.88 15.81 1.47
N ARG A 346 -32.81 14.48 1.31
CA ARG A 346 -32.70 13.81 0.00
C ARG A 346 -34.07 13.48 -0.60
N ILE A 347 -35.14 13.49 0.19
CA ILE A 347 -36.46 13.05 -0.25
C ILE A 347 -36.96 13.88 -1.44
N PRO A 348 -36.89 15.22 -1.45
CA PRO A 348 -37.39 16.02 -2.57
C PRO A 348 -36.70 15.68 -3.90
N GLU A 349 -35.38 15.55 -3.88
CA GLU A 349 -34.56 15.18 -5.05
C GLU A 349 -34.92 13.78 -5.56
N LEU A 350 -35.03 12.80 -4.65
CA LEU A 350 -35.30 11.41 -4.99
C LEU A 350 -36.73 11.22 -5.54
N GLU A 351 -37.70 11.95 -5.01
CA GLU A 351 -39.05 11.98 -5.56
C GLU A 351 -39.06 12.57 -6.97
N GLN A 352 -38.32 13.64 -7.23
CA GLN A 352 -38.22 14.21 -8.57
C GLN A 352 -37.53 13.24 -9.55
N LEU A 353 -36.48 12.53 -9.12
CA LEU A 353 -35.83 11.49 -9.93
C LEU A 353 -36.80 10.36 -10.32
N GLU A 354 -37.71 10.00 -9.43
CA GLU A 354 -38.76 9.01 -9.70
C GLU A 354 -39.85 9.56 -10.64
N ARG A 355 -40.35 10.77 -10.38
CA ARG A 355 -41.42 11.42 -11.18
C ARG A 355 -40.99 11.64 -12.62
N VAL A 356 -39.73 12.01 -12.85
CA VAL A 356 -39.15 12.20 -14.19
C VAL A 356 -38.83 10.86 -14.87
N GLY A 357 -38.90 9.73 -14.15
CA GLY A 357 -38.59 8.41 -14.69
C GLY A 357 -37.09 8.16 -14.90
N LEU A 358 -36.23 8.98 -14.30
CA LEU A 358 -34.77 8.75 -14.33
C LEU A 358 -34.40 7.57 -13.44
N PHE A 359 -35.13 7.33 -12.35
CA PHE A 359 -34.94 6.22 -11.43
C PHE A 359 -36.25 5.49 -11.16
N THR A 360 -36.18 4.18 -10.93
CA THR A 360 -37.34 3.39 -10.50
C THR A 360 -37.53 3.47 -8.97
N LYS A 361 -38.75 3.22 -8.49
CA LYS A 361 -39.05 3.08 -7.04
C LYS A 361 -38.10 2.14 -6.30
N LYS A 362 -37.68 1.04 -6.96
CA LYS A 362 -36.74 0.07 -6.37
C LYS A 362 -35.33 0.66 -6.24
N GLU A 363 -34.89 1.43 -7.24
CA GLU A 363 -33.59 2.11 -7.22
C GLU A 363 -33.58 3.26 -6.21
N VAL A 364 -34.64 4.04 -6.10
CA VAL A 364 -34.76 5.10 -5.07
C VAL A 364 -34.60 4.49 -3.66
N LYS A 365 -35.32 3.39 -3.38
CA LYS A 365 -35.18 2.67 -2.10
C LYS A 365 -33.75 2.16 -1.87
N SER A 366 -33.07 1.69 -2.91
CA SER A 366 -31.68 1.22 -2.80
C SER A 366 -30.71 2.38 -2.52
N VAL A 367 -30.94 3.55 -3.14
CA VAL A 367 -30.17 4.78 -2.92
C VAL A 367 -30.35 5.33 -1.50
N VAL A 368 -31.57 5.28 -0.95
CA VAL A 368 -31.82 5.62 0.46
C VAL A 368 -31.04 4.67 1.37
N LYS A 369 -31.27 3.35 1.24
CA LYS A 369 -30.62 2.33 2.07
C LYS A 369 -29.09 2.46 2.07
N ARG A 370 -28.49 2.67 0.89
CA ARG A 370 -27.03 2.74 0.74
C ARG A 370 -26.46 4.04 1.32
N ALA A 371 -27.12 5.18 1.13
CA ALA A 371 -26.68 6.42 1.75
C ALA A 371 -26.85 6.42 3.27
N THR A 372 -27.93 5.85 3.80
CA THR A 372 -28.11 5.68 5.25
C THR A 372 -26.94 4.91 5.85
N ALA A 373 -26.54 3.79 5.22
CA ALA A 373 -25.40 3.00 5.66
C ALA A 373 -24.07 3.79 5.60
N LEU A 374 -23.86 4.63 4.60
CA LEU A 374 -22.66 5.47 4.46
C LEU A 374 -22.66 6.62 5.47
N GLU A 375 -23.80 7.27 5.72
CA GLU A 375 -23.93 8.32 6.74
C GLU A 375 -23.69 7.77 8.17
N TYR A 376 -24.18 6.56 8.49
CA TYR A 376 -23.83 5.91 9.75
C TYR A 376 -22.34 5.58 9.88
N LYS A 377 -21.64 5.29 8.76
CA LYS A 377 -20.19 5.08 8.78
C LYS A 377 -19.42 6.36 9.12
N LEU A 378 -19.88 7.51 8.63
CA LEU A 378 -19.22 8.79 8.85
C LEU A 378 -19.40 9.36 10.26
N HIS A 379 -20.42 8.92 11.00
CA HIS A 379 -20.68 9.34 12.38
C HIS A 379 -20.15 8.36 13.44
N ARG A 380 -19.32 7.38 13.04
CA ARG A 380 -18.66 6.49 14.00
C ARG A 380 -17.70 7.29 14.90
N LEU A 381 -17.53 6.82 16.15
CA LEU A 381 -16.56 7.37 17.09
C LEU A 381 -15.13 7.43 16.51
N ILE A 382 -14.73 6.38 15.79
CA ILE A 382 -13.52 6.36 14.98
C ILE A 382 -13.94 6.51 13.53
N VAL A 383 -13.59 7.64 12.93
CA VAL A 383 -13.94 7.92 11.53
C VAL A 383 -12.73 7.65 10.66
N ASN A 384 -12.92 6.80 9.66
CA ASN A 384 -11.90 6.44 8.70
C ASN A 384 -11.99 7.35 7.47
N LYS A 385 -10.83 7.65 6.86
CA LYS A 385 -10.76 8.50 5.66
C LYS A 385 -11.39 7.81 4.45
N GLU A 386 -11.20 6.50 4.36
CA GLU A 386 -11.68 5.63 3.29
C GLU A 386 -13.21 5.63 3.22
N ASP A 387 -13.90 5.78 4.37
CA ASP A 387 -15.35 5.89 4.42
C ASP A 387 -15.86 7.19 3.77
N PHE A 388 -15.13 8.31 3.94
CA PHE A 388 -15.44 9.58 3.24
C PHE A 388 -15.21 9.46 1.74
N ILE A 389 -14.08 8.90 1.34
CA ILE A 389 -13.74 8.70 -0.08
C ILE A 389 -14.78 7.79 -0.75
N ALA A 390 -15.14 6.67 -0.09
CA ALA A 390 -16.16 5.76 -0.59
C ALA A 390 -17.52 6.43 -0.73
N TYR A 391 -17.88 7.32 0.21
CA TYR A 391 -19.15 8.05 0.12
C TYR A 391 -19.15 9.09 -1.00
N ILE A 392 -18.08 9.87 -1.12
CA ILE A 392 -17.88 10.84 -2.21
C ILE A 392 -17.97 10.13 -3.56
N GLN A 393 -17.23 9.02 -3.73
CA GLN A 393 -17.24 8.25 -4.97
C GLN A 393 -18.64 7.71 -5.29
N TYR A 394 -19.38 7.24 -4.27
CA TYR A 394 -20.75 6.78 -4.45
C TYR A 394 -21.67 7.90 -4.97
N GLU A 395 -21.64 9.09 -4.36
CA GLU A 395 -22.47 10.22 -4.80
C GLU A 395 -22.07 10.73 -6.20
N ILE A 396 -20.76 10.77 -6.52
CA ILE A 396 -20.28 11.09 -7.88
C ILE A 396 -20.82 10.08 -8.90
N ASN A 397 -20.79 8.78 -8.58
CA ASN A 397 -21.30 7.74 -9.47
C ASN A 397 -22.82 7.87 -9.71
N VAL A 398 -23.59 8.24 -8.68
CA VAL A 398 -25.03 8.51 -8.81
C VAL A 398 -25.26 9.71 -9.74
N LEU A 399 -24.50 10.80 -9.54
CA LEU A 399 -24.59 12.00 -10.37
C LEU A 399 -24.22 11.73 -11.84
N GLU A 400 -23.19 10.93 -12.08
CA GLU A 400 -22.81 10.50 -13.44
C GLU A 400 -23.87 9.61 -14.09
N LEU A 401 -24.49 8.72 -13.32
CA LEU A 401 -25.58 7.88 -13.81
C LEU A 401 -26.78 8.73 -14.24
N ILE A 402 -27.15 9.74 -13.45
CA ILE A 402 -28.21 10.70 -13.78
C ILE A 402 -27.87 11.41 -15.10
N LYS A 403 -26.64 11.90 -15.26
CA LYS A 403 -26.18 12.56 -16.49
C LYS A 403 -26.30 11.64 -17.72
N LYS A 404 -25.90 10.37 -17.60
CA LYS A 404 -26.04 9.38 -18.68
C LYS A 404 -27.50 9.09 -19.03
N ARG A 405 -28.37 8.91 -18.03
CA ARG A 405 -29.80 8.65 -18.24
C ARG A 405 -30.53 9.84 -18.87
N ARG A 406 -30.21 11.07 -18.46
CA ARG A 406 -30.73 12.28 -19.09
C ARG A 406 -30.32 12.40 -20.56
N ALA A 407 -29.08 12.05 -20.90
CA ALA A 407 -28.63 12.06 -22.29
C ALA A 407 -29.40 11.04 -23.14
N HIS A 408 -29.68 9.85 -22.59
CA HIS A 408 -30.44 8.80 -23.27
C HIS A 408 -31.93 9.14 -23.46
N ILE A 409 -32.56 9.78 -22.46
CA ILE A 409 -33.99 10.15 -22.48
C ILE A 409 -34.21 11.54 -23.11
N HIS A 410 -33.12 12.24 -23.48
CA HIS A 410 -33.13 13.62 -23.99
C HIS A 410 -33.84 14.64 -23.06
N TYR A 411 -33.80 14.40 -21.74
CA TYR A 411 -34.47 15.24 -20.75
C TYR A 411 -33.53 16.30 -20.13
N LYS A 412 -33.78 17.58 -20.42
CA LYS A 412 -32.92 18.72 -20.02
C LYS A 412 -33.43 19.56 -18.84
N PHE A 413 -34.70 19.42 -18.42
CA PHE A 413 -35.34 20.27 -17.40
C PHE A 413 -35.01 19.85 -15.96
N LYS A 414 -35.33 20.69 -14.96
CA LYS A 414 -35.16 20.41 -13.51
C LYS A 414 -33.74 20.06 -13.05
N ARG A 415 -32.70 20.64 -13.66
CA ARG A 415 -31.31 20.39 -13.22
C ARG A 415 -31.03 20.94 -11.82
N GLU A 416 -31.66 22.05 -11.48
CA GLU A 416 -31.51 22.71 -10.18
C GLU A 416 -32.15 21.91 -9.04
N GLU A 417 -33.23 21.18 -9.32
CA GLU A 417 -33.93 20.35 -8.31
C GLU A 417 -33.26 18.98 -8.09
N ILE A 418 -32.44 18.52 -9.05
CA ILE A 418 -31.89 17.16 -9.05
C ILE A 418 -30.37 17.18 -8.88
N GLU A 419 -29.63 17.80 -9.81
CA GLU A 419 -28.16 17.75 -9.79
C GLU A 419 -27.55 18.69 -8.75
N PHE A 420 -28.11 19.88 -8.54
CA PHE A 420 -27.52 20.86 -7.61
C PHE A 420 -27.55 20.40 -6.14
N PRO A 421 -28.62 19.76 -5.61
CA PRO A 421 -28.62 19.21 -4.25
C PRO A 421 -27.57 18.11 -4.06
N ILE A 422 -27.38 17.23 -5.07
CA ILE A 422 -26.33 16.20 -5.06
C ILE A 422 -24.95 16.86 -5.05
N ILE A 423 -24.71 17.84 -5.93
CA ILE A 423 -23.44 18.58 -6.00
C ILE A 423 -23.15 19.26 -4.65
N HIS A 424 -24.13 19.96 -4.07
CA HIS A 424 -23.99 20.63 -2.77
C HIS A 424 -23.65 19.63 -1.65
N ARG A 425 -24.29 18.46 -1.65
CA ARG A 425 -24.00 17.36 -0.72
C ARG A 425 -22.59 16.82 -0.89
N ILE A 426 -22.13 16.61 -2.12
CA ILE A 426 -20.73 16.23 -2.40
C ILE A 426 -19.76 17.29 -1.85
N HIS A 427 -19.99 18.58 -2.09
CA HIS A 427 -19.18 19.65 -1.49
C HIS A 427 -19.24 19.65 0.04
N GLY A 428 -20.39 19.35 0.63
CA GLY A 428 -20.56 19.19 2.07
C GLY A 428 -19.69 18.05 2.62
N ILE A 429 -19.70 16.88 1.97
CA ILE A 429 -18.89 15.73 2.36
C ILE A 429 -17.39 16.03 2.21
N PHE A 430 -16.96 16.62 1.09
CA PHE A 430 -15.58 17.06 0.91
C PHE A 430 -15.14 18.07 1.98
N ARG A 431 -15.96 19.10 2.28
CA ARG A 431 -15.64 20.08 3.34
C ARG A 431 -15.46 19.42 4.71
N ARG A 432 -16.30 18.43 5.05
CA ARG A 432 -16.15 17.67 6.29
C ARG A 432 -14.86 16.85 6.29
N ALA A 433 -14.54 16.21 5.17
CA ALA A 433 -13.33 15.40 5.03
C ALA A 433 -12.07 16.27 5.11
N THR A 434 -11.99 17.37 4.35
CA THR A 434 -10.83 18.27 4.34
C THR A 434 -10.64 19.03 5.65
N LYS A 435 -11.73 19.29 6.41
CA LYS A 435 -11.62 19.85 7.77
C LYS A 435 -10.97 18.88 8.76
N LYS A 436 -11.16 17.56 8.57
CA LYS A 436 -10.61 16.52 9.46
C LYS A 436 -9.20 16.08 9.06
N TRP A 437 -8.94 15.87 7.78
CA TRP A 437 -7.62 15.54 7.24
C TRP A 437 -7.05 16.71 6.44
N LYS A 438 -6.70 17.79 7.16
CA LYS A 438 -6.24 19.04 6.56
C LYS A 438 -4.95 18.87 5.76
N ASP A 439 -4.07 17.96 6.18
CA ASP A 439 -2.75 17.73 5.58
C ASP A 439 -2.78 16.94 4.27
N ASP A 440 -3.90 16.29 3.95
CA ASP A 440 -4.04 15.43 2.78
C ASP A 440 -4.32 16.26 1.52
N VAL A 441 -3.26 16.64 0.82
CA VAL A 441 -3.35 17.39 -0.45
C VAL A 441 -4.11 16.63 -1.52
N GLN A 442 -4.04 15.29 -1.56
CA GLN A 442 -4.75 14.51 -2.59
C GLN A 442 -6.26 14.63 -2.45
N LEU A 443 -6.75 14.71 -1.21
CA LEU A 443 -8.16 14.96 -0.93
C LEU A 443 -8.61 16.34 -1.44
N TRP A 444 -7.79 17.38 -1.24
CA TRP A 444 -8.04 18.72 -1.78
C TRP A 444 -8.01 18.75 -3.32
N LEU A 445 -7.02 18.10 -3.94
CA LEU A 445 -6.92 18.00 -5.40
C LEU A 445 -8.12 17.25 -6.00
N SER A 446 -8.61 16.21 -5.32
CA SER A 446 -9.84 15.50 -5.71
C SER A 446 -11.07 16.41 -5.65
N HIS A 447 -11.13 17.30 -4.64
CA HIS A 447 -12.20 18.30 -4.53
C HIS A 447 -12.13 19.33 -5.67
N VAL A 448 -10.92 19.82 -5.98
CA VAL A 448 -10.67 20.73 -7.11
C VAL A 448 -11.07 20.09 -8.44
N ALA A 449 -10.67 18.84 -8.68
CA ALA A 449 -11.02 18.11 -9.90
C ALA A 449 -12.54 17.95 -10.07
N PHE A 450 -13.25 17.69 -8.97
CA PHE A 450 -14.71 17.66 -8.96
C PHE A 450 -15.31 19.02 -9.33
N CYS A 451 -14.84 20.11 -8.72
CA CYS A 451 -15.30 21.47 -9.01
C CYS A 451 -15.12 21.84 -10.49
N LYS A 452 -13.97 21.48 -11.09
CA LYS A 452 -13.70 21.71 -12.52
C LYS A 452 -14.65 20.91 -13.42
N LYS A 453 -14.85 19.63 -13.12
CA LYS A 453 -15.70 18.72 -13.93
C LYS A 453 -17.16 19.16 -13.99
N TRP A 454 -17.66 19.78 -12.92
CA TRP A 454 -19.06 20.23 -12.81
C TRP A 454 -19.23 21.75 -12.91
N ALA A 455 -18.18 22.47 -13.34
CA ALA A 455 -18.18 23.91 -13.61
C ALA A 455 -18.68 24.80 -12.46
N THR A 456 -18.43 24.41 -11.21
CA THR A 456 -18.83 25.20 -10.02
C THR A 456 -17.79 26.30 -9.72
N LYS A 457 -17.71 27.32 -10.58
CA LYS A 457 -16.66 28.35 -10.56
C LYS A 457 -16.49 29.04 -9.19
N GLY A 458 -17.57 29.56 -8.61
CA GLY A 458 -17.50 30.26 -7.31
C GLY A 458 -17.09 29.36 -6.13
N GLN A 459 -17.35 28.04 -6.19
CA GLN A 459 -16.87 27.11 -5.16
C GLN A 459 -15.40 26.76 -5.35
N LEU A 460 -14.91 26.75 -6.59
CA LEU A 460 -13.52 26.45 -6.91
C LEU A 460 -12.55 27.45 -6.26
N SER A 461 -12.80 28.76 -6.37
CA SER A 461 -11.97 29.79 -5.71
C SER A 461 -12.00 29.69 -4.20
N ARG A 462 -13.15 29.32 -3.61
CA ARG A 462 -13.27 29.11 -2.15
C ARG A 462 -12.45 27.91 -1.70
N VAL A 463 -12.46 26.82 -2.47
CA VAL A 463 -11.63 25.63 -2.21
C VAL A 463 -10.15 25.96 -2.33
N PHE A 464 -9.74 26.68 -3.39
CA PHE A 464 -8.35 27.13 -3.53
C PHE A 464 -7.93 28.05 -2.37
N SER A 465 -8.76 29.02 -1.99
CA SER A 465 -8.47 29.92 -0.88
C SER A 465 -8.29 29.16 0.45
N ALA A 466 -9.16 28.19 0.74
CA ALA A 466 -9.05 27.34 1.92
C ALA A 466 -7.81 26.42 1.87
N MET A 467 -7.53 25.82 0.71
CA MET A 467 -6.37 24.95 0.52
C MET A 467 -5.05 25.71 0.69
N LEU A 468 -4.93 26.91 0.09
CA LEU A 468 -3.73 27.74 0.16
C LEU A 468 -3.51 28.35 1.55
N ALA A 469 -4.57 28.57 2.33
CA ALA A 469 -4.45 29.01 3.72
C ALA A 469 -3.79 27.93 4.61
N ILE A 470 -4.01 26.64 4.30
CA ILE A 470 -3.46 25.51 5.06
C ILE A 470 -2.10 25.07 4.48
N HIS A 471 -1.92 25.18 3.16
CA HIS A 471 -0.69 24.76 2.46
C HIS A 471 0.05 25.91 1.76
N PRO A 472 0.42 26.98 2.48
CA PRO A 472 1.11 28.10 1.85
C PRO A 472 2.51 27.71 1.36
N ASN A 473 3.14 26.68 1.94
CA ASN A 473 4.49 26.23 1.63
C ASN A 473 4.63 25.41 0.32
N LYS A 474 3.54 25.17 -0.43
CA LYS A 474 3.58 24.36 -1.66
C LYS A 474 3.39 25.24 -2.91
N PRO A 475 4.47 25.62 -3.64
CA PRO A 475 4.41 26.55 -4.77
C PRO A 475 3.54 26.03 -5.94
N ALA A 476 3.52 24.71 -6.16
CA ALA A 476 2.70 24.09 -7.20
C ALA A 476 1.20 24.34 -7.02
N LEU A 477 0.71 24.45 -5.77
CA LEU A 477 -0.70 24.72 -5.49
C LEU A 477 -1.07 26.17 -5.83
N TRP A 478 -0.17 27.12 -5.61
CA TRP A 478 -0.35 28.51 -6.00
C TRP A 478 -0.44 28.67 -7.51
N ILE A 479 0.49 28.04 -8.24
CA ILE A 479 0.49 28.01 -9.71
C ILE A 479 -0.82 27.41 -10.24
N MET A 480 -1.26 26.28 -9.66
CA MET A 480 -2.51 25.64 -10.05
C MET A 480 -3.73 26.54 -9.82
N ALA A 481 -3.80 27.23 -8.69
CA ALA A 481 -4.88 28.16 -8.38
C ALA A 481 -4.90 29.33 -9.37
N ALA A 482 -3.76 30.00 -9.58
CA ALA A 482 -3.65 31.13 -10.49
C ALA A 482 -3.98 30.75 -11.94
N LYS A 483 -3.51 29.59 -12.41
CA LYS A 483 -3.86 29.04 -13.72
C LYS A 483 -5.36 28.78 -13.86
N SER A 484 -5.99 28.24 -12.80
CA SER A 484 -7.44 28.02 -12.79
C SER A 484 -8.24 29.31 -12.84
N GLU A 485 -7.80 30.37 -12.15
CA GLU A 485 -8.46 31.68 -12.20
C GLU A 485 -8.36 32.31 -13.60
N LEU A 486 -7.23 32.12 -14.29
CA LEU A 486 -7.04 32.57 -15.67
C LEU A 486 -7.90 31.77 -16.67
N GLU A 487 -7.87 30.43 -16.61
CA GLU A 487 -8.54 29.56 -17.59
C GLU A 487 -10.05 29.45 -17.36
N ASP A 488 -10.49 29.34 -16.10
CA ASP A 488 -11.89 29.03 -15.77
C ASP A 488 -12.73 30.28 -15.45
N GLN A 489 -12.13 31.34 -14.91
CA GLN A 489 -12.83 32.57 -14.49
C GLN A 489 -12.50 33.80 -15.32
N ASP A 490 -11.50 33.72 -16.19
CA ASP A 490 -11.07 34.80 -17.07
C ASP A 490 -10.59 36.06 -16.34
N SER A 491 -10.15 35.92 -15.08
CA SER A 491 -9.70 37.03 -14.23
C SER A 491 -8.18 37.07 -14.13
N SER A 492 -7.54 37.89 -14.97
CA SER A 492 -6.08 38.12 -14.92
C SER A 492 -5.63 38.80 -13.63
N GLU A 493 -6.47 39.68 -13.06
CA GLU A 493 -6.19 40.38 -11.80
C GLU A 493 -6.15 39.42 -10.60
N SER A 494 -7.10 38.49 -10.50
CA SER A 494 -7.13 37.48 -9.44
C SER A 494 -5.91 36.54 -9.53
N ALA A 495 -5.55 36.13 -10.75
CA ALA A 495 -4.36 35.33 -11.00
C ALA A 495 -3.08 36.09 -10.58
N ARG A 496 -2.95 37.37 -10.93
CA ARG A 496 -1.84 38.24 -10.51
C ARG A 496 -1.77 38.36 -8.98
N HIS A 497 -2.90 38.59 -8.31
CA HIS A 497 -2.94 38.66 -6.85
C HIS A 497 -2.46 37.36 -6.19
N LEU A 498 -2.85 36.21 -6.74
CA LEU A 498 -2.39 34.89 -6.27
C LEU A 498 -0.88 34.71 -6.46
N PHE A 499 -0.32 35.11 -7.61
CA PHE A 499 1.14 35.04 -7.84
C PHE A 499 1.91 35.99 -6.92
N LEU A 500 1.48 37.25 -6.77
CA LEU A 500 2.10 38.20 -5.85
C LEU A 500 2.07 37.68 -4.41
N ARG A 501 0.97 37.06 -3.98
CA ARG A 501 0.88 36.42 -2.66
C ARG A 501 1.79 35.18 -2.58
N ALA A 502 1.88 34.38 -3.63
CA ALA A 502 2.80 33.23 -3.69
C ALA A 502 4.26 33.66 -3.56
N LEU A 503 4.66 34.77 -4.19
CA LEU A 503 6.02 35.33 -4.10
C LEU A 503 6.37 35.83 -2.70
N ARG A 504 5.39 36.20 -1.86
CA ARG A 504 5.64 36.51 -0.44
C ARG A 504 6.03 35.28 0.37
N PHE A 505 5.47 34.11 0.03
CA PHE A 505 5.81 32.85 0.70
C PHE A 505 7.02 32.14 0.05
N HIS A 506 7.22 32.34 -1.26
CA HIS A 506 8.20 31.65 -2.09
C HIS A 506 9.07 32.65 -2.88
N PRO A 507 9.85 33.51 -2.21
CA PRO A 507 10.55 34.62 -2.86
C PRO A 507 11.62 34.19 -3.87
N ASN A 508 12.16 32.97 -3.73
CA ASN A 508 13.25 32.44 -4.56
C ASN A 508 12.78 31.29 -5.48
N ASN A 509 11.48 31.05 -5.62
CA ASN A 509 11.00 29.91 -6.40
C ASN A 509 10.94 30.22 -7.90
N LYS A 510 11.87 29.62 -8.66
CA LYS A 510 11.98 29.76 -10.13
C LYS A 510 10.67 29.48 -10.87
N LYS A 511 9.95 28.40 -10.51
CA LYS A 511 8.72 28.01 -11.22
C LYS A 511 7.59 29.01 -11.02
N VAL A 512 7.48 29.62 -9.85
CA VAL A 512 6.45 30.65 -9.59
C VAL A 512 6.71 31.88 -10.46
N TYR A 513 7.96 32.34 -10.58
CA TYR A 513 8.29 33.44 -11.49
C TYR A 513 8.09 33.08 -12.97
N GLN A 514 8.49 31.88 -13.40
CA GLN A 514 8.27 31.41 -14.78
C GLN A 514 6.79 31.46 -15.16
N GLU A 515 5.92 30.92 -14.31
CA GLU A 515 4.48 30.87 -14.57
C GLU A 515 3.83 32.25 -14.41
N TYR A 516 4.32 33.10 -13.50
CA TYR A 516 3.86 34.47 -13.36
C TYR A 516 4.22 35.32 -14.60
N PHE A 517 5.48 35.23 -15.04
CA PHE A 517 5.96 35.88 -16.26
C PHE A 517 5.17 35.41 -17.49
N ARG A 518 4.96 34.09 -17.62
CA ARG A 518 4.13 33.51 -18.69
C ARG A 518 2.69 34.01 -18.64
N MET A 519 2.10 34.13 -17.46
CA MET A 519 0.73 34.62 -17.28
C MET A 519 0.58 36.07 -17.75
N GLU A 520 1.51 36.95 -17.41
CA GLU A 520 1.48 38.35 -17.87
C GLU A 520 1.61 38.47 -19.39
N LEU A 521 2.45 37.64 -20.02
CA LEU A 521 2.56 37.58 -21.48
C LEU A 521 1.29 37.02 -22.14
N LEU A 522 0.69 35.97 -21.57
CA LEU A 522 -0.60 35.44 -22.04
C LEU A 522 -1.72 36.48 -21.93
N HIS A 523 -1.73 37.27 -20.86
CA HIS A 523 -2.68 38.36 -20.68
C HIS A 523 -2.51 39.45 -21.74
N ALA A 524 -1.26 39.87 -22.00
CA ALA A 524 -0.96 40.82 -23.07
C ALA A 524 -1.38 40.28 -24.45
N GLU A 525 -1.07 39.03 -24.76
CA GLU A 525 -1.48 38.38 -26.03
C GLU A 525 -3.01 38.36 -26.18
N LYS A 526 -3.72 38.02 -25.11
CA LYS A 526 -5.19 37.99 -25.10
C LYS A 526 -5.78 39.38 -25.38
N LEU A 527 -5.28 40.42 -24.71
CA LEU A 527 -5.72 41.80 -24.95
C LEU A 527 -5.43 42.26 -26.39
N ARG A 528 -4.29 41.87 -26.96
CA ARG A 528 -3.96 42.16 -28.37
C ARG A 528 -4.93 41.48 -29.33
N LYS A 529 -5.30 40.22 -29.08
CA LYS A 529 -6.31 39.50 -29.89
C LYS A 529 -7.69 40.16 -29.78
N GLN A 530 -8.11 40.54 -28.57
CA GLN A 530 -9.35 41.27 -28.36
C GLN A 530 -9.36 42.61 -29.10
N LYS A 531 -8.28 43.39 -29.02
CA LYS A 531 -8.14 44.64 -29.77
C LYS A 531 -8.25 44.42 -31.28
N ALA A 532 -7.53 43.44 -31.83
CA ALA A 532 -7.58 43.14 -33.25
C ALA A 532 -8.97 42.63 -33.72
N GLU A 533 -9.72 41.93 -32.87
CA GLU A 533 -11.09 41.50 -33.15
C GLU A 533 -12.08 42.68 -33.15
N LEU A 534 -11.93 43.62 -32.21
CA LEU A 534 -12.75 44.83 -32.13
C LEU A 534 -12.49 45.78 -33.29
N GLU A 535 -11.23 45.97 -33.67
CA GLU A 535 -10.83 46.74 -34.86
C GLU A 535 -11.40 46.15 -36.15
N LYS A 536 -11.42 44.83 -36.28
CA LYS A 536 -12.03 44.13 -37.43
C LYS A 536 -13.55 44.23 -37.46
N ALA A 537 -14.20 44.44 -36.32
CA ALA A 537 -15.65 44.50 -36.20
C ALA A 537 -16.20 45.93 -36.40
N GLU A 538 -15.36 46.93 -36.64
CA GLU A 538 -15.73 48.36 -36.77
C GLU A 538 -16.60 48.86 -35.58
N ILE A 539 -16.38 48.30 -34.39
CA ILE A 539 -17.10 48.70 -33.17
C ILE A 539 -16.42 49.93 -32.59
N ASP A 540 -17.16 51.04 -32.48
CA ASP A 540 -16.70 52.25 -31.82
C ASP A 540 -16.61 52.02 -30.30
N LEU A 541 -15.38 52.06 -29.76
CA LEU A 541 -15.09 51.77 -28.35
C LEU A 541 -15.24 53.00 -27.43
N GLY A 542 -15.63 54.17 -27.96
CA GLY A 542 -15.73 55.40 -27.17
C GLY A 542 -14.38 55.77 -26.51
N GLU A 543 -14.40 56.19 -25.24
CA GLU A 543 -13.20 56.59 -24.47
C GLU A 543 -12.32 55.43 -23.95
N TYR A 544 -12.66 54.18 -24.27
CA TYR A 544 -11.90 53.02 -23.75
C TYR A 544 -10.70 52.69 -24.65
N GLU A 545 -9.52 53.20 -24.29
CA GLU A 545 -8.26 52.86 -24.94
C GLU A 545 -7.54 51.70 -24.24
N PHE A 546 -7.11 50.70 -25.02
CA PHE A 546 -6.21 49.66 -24.53
C PHE A 546 -4.83 50.27 -24.24
N SER A 547 -4.37 50.22 -22.99
CA SER A 547 -3.04 50.72 -22.60
C SER A 547 -1.93 50.05 -23.44
N PRO A 548 -1.15 50.83 -24.21
CA PRO A 548 -0.08 50.30 -25.05
C PRO A 548 1.03 49.62 -24.24
N GLU A 549 1.25 50.05 -22.99
CA GLU A 549 2.24 49.46 -22.08
C GLU A 549 1.89 48.03 -21.66
N ILE A 550 0.61 47.72 -21.50
CA ILE A 550 0.16 46.36 -21.20
C ILE A 550 0.30 45.49 -22.46
N LEU A 551 -0.02 46.06 -23.63
CA LEU A 551 0.07 45.36 -24.93
C LEU A 551 1.51 45.07 -25.37
N SER A 552 2.50 45.82 -24.90
CA SER A 552 3.93 45.55 -25.14
C SER A 552 4.54 44.55 -24.14
N GLY A 553 3.79 44.13 -23.12
CA GLY A 553 4.29 43.18 -22.12
C GLY A 553 5.14 43.82 -21.02
N ARG A 554 5.03 45.14 -20.78
CA ARG A 554 5.80 45.86 -19.74
C ARG A 554 5.63 45.27 -18.33
N LEU A 555 4.47 44.69 -18.03
CA LEU A 555 4.25 43.98 -16.77
C LEU A 555 5.16 42.75 -16.65
N ALA A 556 5.37 42.00 -17.73
CA ALA A 556 6.30 40.87 -17.74
C ALA A 556 7.75 41.34 -17.57
N GLU A 557 8.13 42.51 -18.12
CA GLU A 557 9.43 43.13 -17.87
C GLU A 557 9.64 43.46 -16.38
N VAL A 558 8.61 43.97 -15.69
CA VAL A 558 8.66 44.23 -14.23
C VAL A 558 8.86 42.91 -13.46
N VAL A 559 8.15 41.85 -13.83
CA VAL A 559 8.33 40.53 -13.22
C VAL A 559 9.74 40.01 -13.45
N TYR A 560 10.28 40.18 -14.66
CA TYR A 560 11.64 39.81 -15.00
C TYR A 560 12.67 40.53 -14.13
N LYS A 561 12.57 41.86 -13.98
CA LYS A 561 13.49 42.65 -13.14
C LYS A 561 13.42 42.27 -11.66
N ASP A 562 12.23 42.01 -11.11
CA ASP A 562 12.09 41.50 -9.73
C ASP A 562 12.68 40.10 -9.57
N ALA A 563 12.52 39.23 -10.59
CA ALA A 563 13.03 37.87 -10.57
C ALA A 563 14.57 37.84 -10.65
N THR A 564 15.20 38.62 -11.53
CA THR A 564 16.67 38.70 -11.68
C THR A 564 17.34 39.40 -10.52
N GLY A 565 16.64 40.32 -9.83
CA GLY A 565 17.11 40.90 -8.57
C GLY A 565 17.31 39.86 -7.46
N LYS A 566 16.51 38.78 -7.45
CA LYS A 566 16.54 37.74 -6.41
C LYS A 566 17.27 36.46 -6.84
N ILE A 567 17.10 36.03 -8.09
CA ILE A 567 17.64 34.78 -8.64
C ILE A 567 18.73 35.10 -9.65
N LYS A 568 19.99 34.97 -9.23
CA LYS A 568 21.18 35.28 -10.04
C LYS A 568 21.74 34.03 -10.74
N GLU A 569 20.90 33.30 -11.46
CA GLU A 569 21.32 32.10 -12.20
C GLU A 569 21.03 32.25 -13.71
N ALA A 570 22.02 31.98 -14.57
CA ALA A 570 21.86 32.14 -16.01
C ALA A 570 20.81 31.19 -16.60
N GLU A 571 20.73 29.95 -16.09
CA GLU A 571 19.74 28.95 -16.51
C GLU A 571 18.30 29.47 -16.37
N PHE A 572 18.05 30.19 -15.27
CA PHE A 572 16.74 30.75 -14.99
C PHE A 572 16.42 31.90 -15.95
N VAL A 573 17.36 32.81 -16.22
CA VAL A 573 17.18 33.89 -17.20
C VAL A 573 16.92 33.32 -18.60
N ILE A 574 17.69 32.32 -19.02
CA ILE A 574 17.49 31.60 -20.29
C ILE A 574 16.08 30.99 -20.36
N SER A 575 15.57 30.43 -19.24
CA SER A 575 14.22 29.88 -19.20
C SER A 575 13.13 30.94 -19.44
N LEU A 576 13.32 32.17 -18.93
CA LEU A 576 12.39 33.28 -19.15
C LEU A 576 12.47 33.79 -20.60
N LEU A 577 13.67 33.86 -21.16
CA LEU A 577 13.87 34.18 -22.58
C LEU A 577 13.16 33.18 -23.49
N ASN A 578 13.28 31.87 -23.22
CA ASN A 578 12.58 30.83 -23.97
C ASN A 578 11.05 30.95 -23.87
N ILE A 579 10.52 31.43 -22.73
CA ILE A 579 9.08 31.72 -22.59
C ILE A 579 8.71 32.95 -23.43
N ALA A 580 9.51 34.01 -23.41
CA ALA A 580 9.28 35.20 -24.22
C ALA A 580 9.30 34.87 -25.73
N ALA A 581 10.22 34.02 -26.17
CA ALA A 581 10.35 33.58 -27.56
C ALA A 581 9.08 32.92 -28.15
N ILE A 582 8.16 32.44 -27.32
CA ILE A 582 6.86 31.89 -27.75
C ILE A 582 5.94 32.99 -28.33
N PHE A 583 6.17 34.26 -27.95
CA PHE A 583 5.29 35.38 -28.26
C PHE A 583 5.95 36.37 -29.24
N ASP A 584 5.41 36.49 -30.44
CA ASP A 584 5.99 37.29 -31.54
C ASP A 584 6.21 38.78 -31.20
N PHE A 585 5.39 39.35 -30.32
CA PHE A 585 5.45 40.77 -29.97
C PHE A 585 6.56 41.11 -28.95
N THR A 586 7.26 40.11 -28.41
CA THR A 586 8.22 40.30 -27.30
C THR A 586 9.66 40.53 -27.76
N LYS A 587 9.93 40.81 -29.03
CA LYS A 587 11.30 40.94 -29.57
C LYS A 587 12.15 41.96 -28.79
N GLU A 588 11.61 43.12 -28.49
CA GLU A 588 12.29 44.16 -27.69
C GLU A 588 12.64 43.67 -26.27
N LEU A 589 11.72 42.91 -25.64
CA LEU A 589 11.96 42.29 -24.34
C LEU A 589 13.04 41.19 -24.43
N GLN A 590 13.04 40.38 -25.50
CA GLN A 590 14.06 39.37 -25.73
C GLN A 590 15.45 40.02 -25.88
N ASP A 591 15.57 41.08 -26.67
CA ASP A 591 16.83 41.82 -26.87
C ASP A 591 17.36 42.40 -25.55
N SER A 592 16.47 42.96 -24.72
CA SER A 592 16.83 43.44 -23.38
C SER A 592 17.32 42.30 -22.46
N ILE A 593 16.63 41.15 -22.43
CA ILE A 593 17.04 39.99 -21.62
C ILE A 593 18.39 39.45 -22.08
N LEU A 594 18.67 39.49 -23.39
CA LEU A 594 19.94 39.04 -23.96
C LEU A 594 21.12 39.95 -23.60
N GLN A 595 20.91 41.26 -23.64
CA GLN A 595 21.90 42.23 -23.20
C GLN A 595 22.20 42.05 -21.70
N ASP A 596 21.17 41.82 -20.89
CA ASP A 596 21.32 41.53 -19.47
C ASP A 596 22.06 40.21 -19.22
N LEU A 597 21.78 39.17 -20.01
CA LEU A 597 22.48 37.89 -19.91
C LEU A 597 23.98 38.07 -20.19
N GLN A 598 24.33 38.85 -21.21
CA GLN A 598 25.71 39.11 -21.59
C GLN A 598 26.49 39.92 -20.54
N THR A 599 25.85 40.94 -19.97
CA THR A 599 26.50 41.86 -19.03
C THR A 599 26.62 41.27 -17.63
N ASN A 600 25.58 40.58 -17.13
CA ASN A 600 25.52 40.14 -15.74
C ASN A 600 26.01 38.69 -15.53
N TYR A 601 26.08 37.87 -16.58
CA TYR A 601 26.41 36.44 -16.49
C TYR A 601 27.61 36.01 -17.35
N ALA A 602 28.49 36.95 -17.70
CA ALA A 602 29.70 36.69 -18.49
C ALA A 602 30.66 35.67 -17.86
N ALA A 603 30.53 35.41 -16.56
CA ALA A 603 31.31 34.43 -15.78
C ALA A 603 30.67 33.03 -15.69
N ASP A 604 29.50 32.82 -16.30
CA ASP A 604 28.80 31.52 -16.31
C ASP A 604 29.01 30.78 -17.65
N SER A 605 29.50 29.54 -17.59
CA SER A 605 29.68 28.67 -18.76
C SER A 605 28.39 28.42 -19.54
N LEU A 606 27.23 28.46 -18.88
CA LEU A 606 25.93 28.18 -19.51
C LEU A 606 25.47 29.32 -20.41
N MET A 607 25.81 30.56 -20.06
CA MET A 607 25.54 31.72 -20.90
C MET A 607 26.24 31.57 -22.26
N TRP A 608 27.52 31.20 -22.25
CA TRP A 608 28.31 31.02 -23.47
C TRP A 608 27.79 29.85 -24.32
N ASP A 609 27.44 28.72 -23.70
CA ASP A 609 26.81 27.59 -24.39
C ASP A 609 25.49 27.98 -25.07
N PHE A 610 24.64 28.73 -24.37
CA PHE A 610 23.37 29.20 -24.93
C PHE A 610 23.58 30.17 -26.11
N MET A 611 24.46 31.15 -25.95
CA MET A 611 24.79 32.12 -27.00
C MET A 611 25.36 31.43 -28.25
N ALA A 612 26.28 30.50 -28.05
CA ALA A 612 26.89 29.73 -29.14
C ALA A 612 25.85 28.85 -29.87
N ARG A 613 24.97 28.17 -29.13
CA ARG A 613 23.91 27.34 -29.72
C ARG A 613 22.88 28.15 -30.52
N ARG A 614 22.56 29.36 -30.07
CA ARG A 614 21.63 30.24 -30.78
C ARG A 614 22.13 30.65 -32.17
N GLU A 615 23.43 30.88 -32.34
CA GLU A 615 24.02 31.19 -33.65
C GLU A 615 23.86 30.06 -34.68
N LEU A 616 23.64 28.82 -34.23
CA LEU A 616 23.35 27.69 -35.12
C LEU A 616 21.92 27.75 -35.67
N GLU A 617 20.99 28.27 -34.87
CA GLU A 617 19.58 28.42 -35.20
C GLU A 617 19.30 29.72 -35.95
N ALA A 618 20.24 30.68 -35.94
CA ALA A 618 20.13 31.92 -36.69
C ALA A 618 19.85 31.64 -38.18
N PRO A 619 18.83 32.29 -38.78
CA PRO A 619 18.55 32.16 -40.20
C PRO A 619 19.80 32.62 -40.99
N GLY A 620 20.23 31.79 -41.94
CA GLY A 620 21.39 32.13 -42.77
C GLY A 620 21.10 33.40 -43.57
N LEU A 621 22.05 34.33 -43.60
CA LEU A 621 22.02 35.43 -44.57
C LEU A 621 22.28 34.86 -45.97
N GLY A 622 21.22 34.47 -46.68
CA GLY A 622 21.30 34.02 -48.08
C GLY A 622 20.16 33.12 -48.54
N GLU A 623 20.06 32.91 -49.86
CA GLU A 623 19.14 31.96 -50.50
C GLU A 623 19.31 30.55 -49.93
N GLU A 624 18.21 29.83 -49.72
CA GLU A 624 18.22 28.45 -49.22
C GLU A 624 19.16 27.59 -50.08
N PRO A 625 20.14 26.87 -49.52
CA PRO A 625 21.12 26.18 -50.35
C PRO A 625 20.47 25.02 -51.13
N HIS A 626 20.52 25.12 -52.47
CA HIS A 626 19.89 24.17 -53.40
C HIS A 626 20.66 22.84 -53.54
N SER A 627 21.94 22.78 -53.16
CA SER A 627 22.78 21.58 -53.26
C SER A 627 23.22 21.04 -51.89
N ALA A 628 23.43 19.72 -51.79
CA ALA A 628 23.90 19.07 -50.56
C ALA A 628 25.26 19.62 -50.08
N LYS A 629 26.14 20.01 -51.02
CA LYS A 629 27.45 20.62 -50.72
C LYS A 629 27.30 22.06 -50.20
N ALA A 630 26.39 22.85 -50.77
CA ALA A 630 26.09 24.19 -50.28
C ALA A 630 25.45 24.17 -48.88
N ARG A 631 24.57 23.21 -48.61
CA ARG A 631 24.00 22.98 -47.26
C ARG A 631 25.08 22.62 -46.25
N ALA A 632 26.01 21.74 -46.62
CA ALA A 632 27.13 21.37 -45.75
C ALA A 632 28.08 22.54 -45.48
N LEU A 633 28.34 23.41 -46.47
CA LEU A 633 29.15 24.62 -46.29
C LEU A 633 28.47 25.64 -45.37
N ASP A 634 27.17 25.86 -45.52
CA ASP A 634 26.41 26.76 -44.63
C ASP A 634 26.39 26.23 -43.18
N ILE A 635 26.15 24.94 -43.00
CA ILE A 635 26.24 24.29 -41.68
C ILE A 635 27.65 24.46 -41.09
N ASN A 636 28.70 24.26 -41.89
CA ASN A 636 30.08 24.44 -41.45
C ASN A 636 30.36 25.88 -40.98
N ARG A 637 29.88 26.89 -41.72
CA ARG A 637 30.02 28.30 -41.36
C ARG A 637 29.29 28.64 -40.05
N ARG A 638 28.11 28.07 -39.82
CA ARG A 638 27.37 28.24 -38.55
C ARG A 638 28.10 27.55 -37.39
N GLU A 639 28.62 26.35 -37.61
CA GLU A 639 29.43 25.62 -36.62
C GLU A 639 30.73 26.37 -36.27
N GLU A 640 31.39 27.00 -37.26
CA GLU A 640 32.57 27.82 -37.02
C GLU A 640 32.26 29.07 -36.18
N ARG A 641 31.16 29.77 -36.45
CA ARG A 641 30.70 30.90 -35.61
C ARG A 641 30.40 30.47 -34.18
N CYS A 642 29.76 29.31 -34.01
CA CYS A 642 29.51 28.71 -32.70
C CYS A 642 30.84 28.40 -31.97
N CYS A 643 31.79 27.75 -32.63
CA CYS A 643 33.12 27.48 -32.08
C CYS A 643 33.86 28.77 -31.69
N GLN A 644 33.80 29.82 -32.51
CA GLN A 644 34.42 31.11 -32.20
C GLN A 644 33.89 31.70 -30.89
N LEU A 645 32.57 31.61 -30.63
CA LEU A 645 31.98 32.04 -29.38
C LEU A 645 32.45 31.20 -28.17
N TYR A 646 32.62 29.89 -28.33
CA TYR A 646 33.24 29.07 -27.27
C TYR A 646 34.71 29.45 -27.05
N GLU A 647 35.49 29.74 -28.09
CA GLU A 647 36.89 30.19 -27.95
C GLU A 647 36.98 31.56 -27.27
N GLU A 648 36.05 32.48 -27.57
CA GLU A 648 35.93 33.76 -26.87
C GLU A 648 35.55 33.55 -25.40
N GLY A 649 34.59 32.66 -25.14
CA GLY A 649 34.23 32.29 -23.77
C GLY A 649 35.38 31.62 -23.01
N LEU A 650 36.23 30.82 -23.66
CA LEU A 650 37.44 30.23 -23.05
C LEU A 650 38.51 31.27 -22.71
N LYS A 651 38.60 32.37 -23.47
CA LYS A 651 39.49 33.51 -23.13
C LYS A 651 39.02 34.23 -21.86
N VAL A 652 37.70 34.28 -21.63
CA VAL A 652 37.10 34.92 -20.45
C VAL A 652 37.06 33.95 -19.25
N ILE A 653 36.69 32.69 -19.48
CA ILE A 653 36.52 31.62 -18.49
C ILE A 653 37.17 30.33 -19.00
N SER A 654 38.40 30.04 -18.55
CA SER A 654 39.01 28.72 -18.78
C SER A 654 38.75 27.80 -17.59
N THR A 655 37.52 27.33 -17.44
CA THR A 655 37.11 26.40 -16.37
C THR A 655 36.68 25.05 -16.94
N GLU A 656 36.78 23.99 -16.13
CA GLU A 656 36.36 22.64 -16.50
C GLU A 656 34.91 22.55 -17.06
N PRO A 657 33.89 23.24 -16.50
CA PRO A 657 32.55 23.27 -17.07
C PRO A 657 32.49 23.89 -18.47
N MET A 658 33.28 24.94 -18.73
CA MET A 658 33.33 25.59 -20.04
C MET A 658 33.93 24.66 -21.10
N TRP A 659 35.02 23.96 -20.76
CA TRP A 659 35.61 22.93 -21.63
C TRP A 659 34.63 21.77 -21.89
N SER A 660 33.93 21.31 -20.85
CA SER A 660 32.94 20.23 -20.96
C SER A 660 31.79 20.61 -21.90
N ARG A 661 31.25 21.84 -21.80
CA ARG A 661 30.19 22.32 -22.71
C ARG A 661 30.66 22.41 -24.16
N TYR A 662 31.88 22.89 -24.38
CA TYR A 662 32.45 22.97 -25.73
C TYR A 662 32.69 21.57 -26.32
N LEU A 663 33.20 20.63 -25.51
CA LEU A 663 33.39 19.23 -25.90
C LEU A 663 32.07 18.51 -26.18
N ASP A 664 31.05 18.72 -25.35
CA ASP A 664 29.70 18.19 -25.55
C ASP A 664 29.11 18.67 -26.88
N PHE A 665 29.26 19.96 -27.18
CA PHE A 665 28.86 20.53 -28.46
C PHE A 665 29.57 19.84 -29.64
N CYS A 666 30.89 19.73 -29.59
CA CYS A 666 31.67 19.08 -30.64
C CYS A 666 31.29 17.59 -30.83
N LEU A 667 31.08 16.85 -29.73
CA LEU A 667 30.63 15.46 -29.76
C LEU A 667 29.21 15.30 -30.32
N GLU A 668 28.28 16.20 -29.98
CA GLU A 668 26.93 16.21 -30.54
C GLU A 668 26.99 16.37 -32.07
N ARG A 669 27.84 17.27 -32.57
CA ARG A 669 27.99 17.54 -34.01
C ARG A 669 28.63 16.37 -34.75
N LEU A 670 29.60 15.69 -34.15
CA LEU A 670 30.21 14.50 -34.74
C LEU A 670 29.21 13.34 -34.90
N LYS A 671 28.30 13.16 -33.92
CA LYS A 671 27.27 12.10 -33.97
C LYS A 671 26.20 12.32 -35.04
N ARG A 672 26.06 13.54 -35.60
CA ARG A 672 25.04 13.82 -36.63
C ARG A 672 25.38 13.15 -37.96
N LYS A 673 24.42 12.36 -38.48
CA LYS A 673 24.53 11.71 -39.80
C LYS A 673 24.73 12.77 -40.88
N THR A 674 25.85 12.69 -41.57
CA THR A 674 26.24 13.63 -42.62
C THR A 674 26.73 12.83 -43.83
N ASN A 675 26.34 13.22 -45.05
CA ASN A 675 26.75 12.51 -46.27
C ASN A 675 28.03 13.10 -46.89
N VAL A 676 28.44 14.30 -46.46
CA VAL A 676 29.65 14.98 -46.93
C VAL A 676 30.84 14.59 -46.05
N GLN A 677 31.85 13.97 -46.67
CA GLN A 677 33.05 13.48 -46.00
C GLN A 677 33.93 14.62 -45.46
N GLU A 678 34.15 15.68 -46.26
CA GLU A 678 34.92 16.89 -45.87
C GLU A 678 34.41 17.51 -44.54
N LEU A 679 33.09 17.49 -44.30
CA LEU A 679 32.51 18.04 -43.07
C LEU A 679 32.69 17.12 -41.86
N LYS A 680 32.73 15.80 -42.07
CA LYS A 680 33.01 14.83 -41.00
C LYS A 680 34.44 14.97 -40.52
N GLU A 681 35.38 15.06 -41.45
CA GLU A 681 36.81 15.23 -41.16
C GLU A 681 37.05 16.52 -40.39
N LYS A 682 36.51 17.65 -40.85
CA LYS A 682 36.59 18.93 -40.12
C LYS A 682 36.02 18.88 -38.70
N ARG A 683 34.89 18.18 -38.48
CA ARG A 683 34.31 18.03 -37.14
C ARG A 683 35.19 17.15 -36.24
N GLN A 684 35.77 16.10 -36.80
CA GLN A 684 36.67 15.20 -36.08
C GLN A 684 37.98 15.91 -35.70
N GLU A 685 38.60 16.61 -36.64
CA GLU A 685 39.81 17.42 -36.40
C GLU A 685 39.58 18.47 -35.31
N ARG A 686 38.45 19.20 -35.37
CA ARG A 686 38.08 20.16 -34.32
C ARG A 686 37.96 19.48 -32.96
N LEU A 687 37.23 18.38 -32.87
CA LEU A 687 37.02 17.69 -31.59
C LEU A 687 38.35 17.18 -31.02
N LEU A 688 39.20 16.54 -31.83
CA LEU A 688 40.52 16.07 -31.39
C LEU A 688 41.40 17.23 -30.92
N GLY A 689 41.40 18.36 -31.63
CA GLY A 689 42.13 19.56 -31.23
C GLY A 689 41.62 20.19 -29.94
N VAL A 690 40.30 20.16 -29.68
CA VAL A 690 39.73 20.65 -28.42
C VAL A 690 40.03 19.68 -27.26
N LEU A 691 39.93 18.37 -27.48
CA LEU A 691 40.28 17.33 -26.50
C LEU A 691 41.74 17.43 -26.07
N GLN A 692 42.66 17.57 -27.02
CA GLN A 692 44.08 17.75 -26.74
C GLN A 692 44.33 19.01 -25.92
N ARG A 693 43.77 20.16 -26.31
CA ARG A 693 43.94 21.41 -25.54
C ARG A 693 43.35 21.33 -24.14
N ALA A 694 42.20 20.69 -23.97
CA ALA A 694 41.59 20.48 -22.66
C ALA A 694 42.44 19.54 -21.77
N HIS A 695 43.10 18.55 -22.39
CA HIS A 695 44.05 17.68 -21.72
C HIS A 695 45.29 18.45 -21.27
N ASP A 696 45.92 19.21 -22.18
CA ASP A 696 47.11 20.02 -21.91
C ASP A 696 46.85 21.07 -20.83
N ALA A 697 45.65 21.67 -20.83
CA ALA A 697 45.19 22.59 -19.80
C ALA A 697 44.90 21.93 -18.44
N SER A 698 45.04 20.60 -18.34
CA SER A 698 44.70 19.83 -17.14
C SER A 698 43.23 19.96 -16.72
N LEU A 699 42.29 20.21 -17.65
CA LEU A 699 40.85 20.42 -17.37
C LEU A 699 39.89 19.43 -18.08
N LEU A 700 40.41 18.40 -18.75
CA LEU A 700 39.62 17.33 -19.37
C LEU A 700 39.05 16.33 -18.35
N MET A 701 37.73 16.15 -18.35
CA MET A 701 37.04 15.15 -17.53
C MET A 701 37.25 13.70 -17.99
N GLU A 702 37.17 12.76 -17.05
CA GLU A 702 37.40 11.32 -17.27
C GLU A 702 36.53 10.74 -18.40
N ASP A 703 35.25 11.09 -18.45
CA ASP A 703 34.29 10.53 -19.42
C ASP A 703 34.67 10.80 -20.89
N TYR A 704 35.38 11.90 -21.14
CA TYR A 704 35.76 12.30 -22.49
C TYR A 704 36.91 11.43 -23.04
N TYR A 705 37.74 10.82 -22.19
CA TYR A 705 38.80 9.91 -22.63
C TYR A 705 38.25 8.67 -23.35
N LYS A 706 37.10 8.15 -22.91
CA LYS A 706 36.41 7.06 -23.62
C LYS A 706 36.03 7.44 -25.04
N SER A 707 35.44 8.63 -25.19
CA SER A 707 35.04 9.14 -26.49
C SER A 707 36.26 9.42 -27.36
N TRP A 708 37.33 9.96 -26.78
CA TRP A 708 38.59 10.23 -27.48
C TRP A 708 39.24 8.95 -28.01
N LEU A 709 39.41 7.93 -27.16
CA LEU A 709 39.99 6.64 -27.54
C LEU A 709 39.14 5.94 -28.61
N GLN A 710 37.81 5.95 -28.47
CA GLN A 710 36.92 5.35 -29.47
C GLN A 710 37.07 6.02 -30.85
N ILE A 711 37.21 7.36 -30.89
CA ILE A 711 37.41 8.09 -32.14
C ILE A 711 38.75 7.72 -32.77
N LEU A 712 39.84 7.72 -31.99
CA LEU A 712 41.18 7.36 -32.48
C LEU A 712 41.27 5.93 -33.00
N LEU A 713 40.65 4.98 -32.30
CA LEU A 713 40.55 3.58 -32.75
C LEU A 713 39.75 3.48 -34.05
N SER A 714 38.66 4.24 -34.19
CA SER A 714 37.85 4.24 -35.41
C SER A 714 38.55 4.89 -36.61
N SER A 715 39.48 5.81 -36.38
CA SER A 715 40.32 6.41 -37.42
C SER A 715 41.56 5.60 -37.76
N GLY A 716 41.84 4.52 -37.05
CA GLY A 716 43.01 3.66 -37.28
C GLY A 716 44.32 4.22 -36.71
N ASP A 717 44.27 5.24 -35.85
CA ASP A 717 45.45 5.83 -35.21
C ASP A 717 45.79 5.06 -33.92
N ALA A 718 46.52 3.95 -34.08
CA ALA A 718 46.91 3.08 -32.98
C ALA A 718 47.93 3.72 -32.03
N GLU A 719 48.86 4.53 -32.56
CA GLU A 719 49.90 5.20 -31.78
C GLU A 719 49.31 6.32 -30.92
N GLY A 720 48.46 7.16 -31.51
CA GLY A 720 47.72 8.19 -30.78
C GLY A 720 46.80 7.59 -29.71
N ALA A 721 46.08 6.51 -30.03
CA ALA A 721 45.22 5.84 -29.05
C ALA A 721 46.01 5.26 -27.86
N ALA A 722 47.19 4.66 -28.11
CA ALA A 722 48.05 4.15 -27.04
C ALA A 722 48.61 5.29 -26.17
N SER A 723 49.03 6.41 -26.77
CA SER A 723 49.53 7.57 -26.05
C SER A 723 48.44 8.19 -25.16
N VAL A 724 47.23 8.39 -25.69
CA VAL A 724 46.09 8.94 -24.93
C VAL A 724 45.67 8.00 -23.81
N ALA A 725 45.72 6.68 -24.02
CA ALA A 725 45.38 5.69 -23.00
C ALA A 725 46.35 5.77 -21.80
N MET A 726 47.64 5.96 -22.06
CA MET A 726 48.67 6.17 -21.02
C MET A 726 48.52 7.53 -20.34
N ALA A 727 48.28 8.60 -21.10
CA ALA A 727 48.07 9.93 -20.52
C ALA A 727 46.82 9.98 -19.62
N ALA A 728 45.78 9.19 -19.93
CA ALA A 728 44.60 9.05 -19.10
C ALA A 728 44.91 8.40 -17.74
N THR A 729 45.69 7.31 -17.74
CA THR A 729 46.05 6.60 -16.50
C THR A 729 46.99 7.43 -15.62
N GLU A 730 47.86 8.24 -16.22
CA GLU A 730 48.73 9.15 -15.47
C GLU A 730 47.96 10.27 -14.78
N ARG A 731 46.90 10.79 -15.40
CA ARG A 731 46.04 11.84 -14.85
C ARG A 731 45.08 11.31 -13.78
N TYR A 732 44.42 10.19 -14.06
CA TYR A 732 43.40 9.58 -13.20
C TYR A 732 43.89 8.26 -12.58
N ARG A 733 45.05 8.30 -11.90
CA ARG A 733 45.72 7.11 -11.34
C ARG A 733 44.89 6.30 -10.35
N GLN A 734 43.92 6.92 -9.69
CA GLN A 734 43.07 6.25 -8.71
C GLN A 734 41.77 5.69 -9.32
N SER A 735 41.45 6.06 -10.56
CA SER A 735 40.17 5.72 -11.18
C SER A 735 40.20 4.35 -11.88
N VAL A 736 39.40 3.42 -11.36
CA VAL A 736 39.25 2.06 -11.90
C VAL A 736 38.76 2.10 -13.35
N THR A 737 37.85 3.02 -13.66
CA THR A 737 37.17 3.14 -14.95
C THR A 737 38.14 3.59 -16.03
N THR A 738 38.98 4.59 -15.74
CA THR A 738 40.06 5.02 -16.64
C THR A 738 41.06 3.89 -16.86
N TRP A 739 41.54 3.24 -15.80
CA TRP A 739 42.45 2.10 -15.93
C TRP A 739 41.86 0.97 -16.75
N SER A 740 40.60 0.60 -16.52
CA SER A 740 39.93 -0.49 -17.25
C SER A 740 39.83 -0.17 -18.75
N LEU A 741 39.43 1.06 -19.08
CA LEU A 741 39.31 1.54 -20.46
C LEU A 741 40.67 1.59 -21.17
N SER A 742 41.69 2.17 -20.51
CA SER A 742 43.03 2.27 -21.06
C SER A 742 43.68 0.90 -21.23
N LEU A 743 43.60 0.02 -20.24
CA LEU A 743 44.13 -1.34 -20.33
C LEU A 743 43.42 -2.17 -21.40
N GLN A 744 42.10 -2.06 -21.52
CA GLN A 744 41.36 -2.73 -22.60
C GLN A 744 41.84 -2.25 -23.98
N THR A 745 42.06 -0.94 -24.13
CA THR A 745 42.55 -0.35 -25.39
C THR A 745 43.98 -0.78 -25.71
N LEU A 746 44.88 -0.72 -24.72
CA LEU A 746 46.29 -1.13 -24.88
C LEU A 746 46.43 -2.63 -25.18
N VAL A 747 45.60 -3.46 -24.55
CA VAL A 747 45.50 -4.90 -24.84
C VAL A 747 45.01 -5.16 -26.26
N GLN A 748 43.98 -4.45 -26.73
CA GLN A 748 43.48 -4.58 -28.10
C GLN A 748 44.53 -4.20 -29.15
N LEU A 749 45.33 -3.17 -28.85
CA LEU A 749 46.37 -2.66 -29.74
C LEU A 749 47.68 -3.45 -29.66
N GLY A 750 47.85 -4.34 -28.67
CA GLY A 750 49.10 -5.06 -28.43
C GLY A 750 50.27 -4.13 -28.05
N SER A 751 49.96 -2.94 -27.52
CA SER A 751 50.95 -1.90 -27.22
C SER A 751 51.35 -1.92 -25.75
N GLY A 752 52.66 -1.89 -25.47
CA GLY A 752 53.23 -1.90 -24.12
C GLY A 752 53.38 -3.29 -23.49
N ASP A 753 53.60 -3.32 -22.17
CA ASP A 753 53.61 -4.54 -21.35
C ASP A 753 52.34 -4.56 -20.48
N PRO A 754 51.26 -5.22 -20.92
CA PRO A 754 49.99 -5.23 -20.18
C PRO A 754 50.15 -5.84 -18.79
N ALA A 755 51.03 -6.82 -18.59
CA ALA A 755 51.21 -7.47 -17.29
C ALA A 755 51.73 -6.49 -16.24
N ARG A 756 52.71 -5.68 -16.62
CA ARG A 756 53.24 -4.60 -15.76
C ARG A 756 52.20 -3.53 -15.50
N LEU A 757 51.44 -3.12 -16.53
CA LEU A 757 50.41 -2.08 -16.39
C LEU A 757 49.23 -2.52 -15.51
N PHE A 758 48.82 -3.79 -15.56
CA PHE A 758 47.82 -4.33 -14.62
C PHE A 758 48.33 -4.30 -13.17
N GLN A 759 49.60 -4.61 -12.95
CA GLN A 759 50.20 -4.55 -11.62
C GLN A 759 50.25 -3.10 -11.11
N GLU A 760 50.66 -2.16 -11.96
CA GLU A 760 50.69 -0.73 -11.64
C GLU A 760 49.29 -0.21 -11.28
N ALA A 761 48.28 -0.54 -12.08
CA ALA A 761 46.88 -0.18 -11.80
C ALA A 761 46.42 -0.68 -10.42
N LEU A 762 46.72 -1.93 -10.08
CA LEU A 762 46.34 -2.52 -8.79
C LEU A 762 47.08 -1.92 -7.59
N THR A 763 48.22 -1.24 -7.79
CA THR A 763 48.91 -0.52 -6.69
C THR A 763 48.31 0.84 -6.38
N HIS A 764 47.75 1.52 -7.39
CA HIS A 764 47.25 2.89 -7.25
C HIS A 764 45.74 2.97 -6.99
N VAL A 765 44.98 1.97 -7.42
CA VAL A 765 43.52 1.95 -7.31
C VAL A 765 43.07 1.43 -5.94
N ASN A 766 41.93 1.95 -5.46
CA ASN A 766 41.32 1.47 -4.22
C ASN A 766 41.07 -0.06 -4.28
N PRO A 767 41.64 -0.85 -3.36
CA PRO A 767 41.48 -2.31 -3.38
C PRO A 767 40.02 -2.76 -3.44
N LYS A 768 39.10 -2.06 -2.76
CA LYS A 768 37.66 -2.42 -2.73
C LYS A 768 36.98 -2.36 -4.10
N GLU A 769 37.48 -1.50 -4.98
CA GLU A 769 36.90 -1.25 -6.31
C GLU A 769 37.70 -1.92 -7.43
N SER A 770 38.80 -2.61 -7.10
CA SER A 770 39.72 -3.23 -8.06
C SER A 770 39.17 -4.44 -8.82
N LEU A 771 38.00 -4.97 -8.44
CA LEU A 771 37.42 -6.19 -9.03
C LEU A 771 37.33 -6.19 -10.57
N PRO A 772 36.91 -5.10 -11.24
CA PRO A 772 36.87 -5.06 -12.71
C PRO A 772 38.26 -5.24 -13.35
N LEU A 773 39.31 -4.71 -12.72
CA LEU A 773 40.69 -4.84 -13.21
C LEU A 773 41.18 -6.29 -13.09
N TRP A 774 40.85 -6.97 -11.99
CA TRP A 774 41.14 -8.40 -11.83
C TRP A 774 40.45 -9.25 -12.89
N ARG A 775 39.17 -8.99 -13.19
CA ARG A 775 38.45 -9.70 -14.26
C ARG A 775 39.09 -9.46 -15.63
N LEU A 776 39.44 -8.22 -15.95
CA LEU A 776 40.09 -7.87 -17.21
C LEU A 776 41.48 -8.51 -17.33
N GLN A 777 42.26 -8.53 -16.24
CA GLN A 777 43.56 -9.19 -16.19
C GLN A 777 43.43 -10.70 -16.43
N LEU A 778 42.44 -11.36 -15.83
CA LEU A 778 42.18 -12.78 -16.05
C LEU A 778 41.74 -13.09 -17.49
N GLN A 779 40.86 -12.27 -18.06
CA GLN A 779 40.45 -12.41 -19.46
C GLN A 779 41.65 -12.28 -20.41
N TRP A 780 42.54 -11.33 -20.13
CA TRP A 780 43.77 -11.16 -20.90
C TRP A 780 44.75 -12.33 -20.70
N SER A 781 44.99 -12.76 -19.45
CA SER A 781 45.96 -13.82 -19.17
C SER A 781 45.53 -15.18 -19.73
N THR A 782 44.23 -15.51 -19.62
CA THR A 782 43.69 -16.76 -20.17
C THR A 782 43.78 -16.83 -21.69
N ALA A 783 43.75 -15.67 -22.38
CA ALA A 783 43.88 -15.60 -23.83
C ALA A 783 45.34 -15.56 -24.32
N ASN A 784 46.25 -14.94 -23.56
CA ASN A 784 47.58 -14.55 -24.06
C ASN A 784 48.78 -15.11 -23.26
N GLN A 785 48.59 -15.66 -22.06
CA GLN A 785 49.67 -16.16 -21.20
C GLN A 785 49.63 -17.68 -21.00
N THR A 786 50.71 -18.23 -20.46
CA THR A 786 50.78 -19.66 -20.12
C THR A 786 49.80 -20.02 -18.99
N PRO A 787 49.35 -21.29 -18.90
CA PRO A 787 48.54 -21.76 -17.78
C PRO A 787 49.17 -21.53 -16.41
N GLU A 788 50.50 -21.60 -16.32
CA GLU A 788 51.28 -21.39 -15.10
C GLU A 788 51.23 -19.92 -14.64
N ASP A 789 51.41 -18.98 -15.57
CA ASP A 789 51.32 -17.54 -15.30
C ASP A 789 49.89 -17.13 -14.92
N THR A 790 48.89 -17.72 -15.59
CA THR A 790 47.47 -17.52 -15.26
C THR A 790 47.13 -18.06 -13.87
N GLU A 791 47.66 -19.23 -13.51
CA GLU A 791 47.49 -19.79 -12.16
C GLU A 791 48.14 -18.92 -11.09
N ALA A 792 49.28 -18.29 -11.38
CA ALA A 792 49.91 -17.33 -10.48
C ALA A 792 49.02 -16.10 -10.22
N ILE A 793 48.30 -15.60 -11.23
CA ILE A 793 47.34 -14.50 -11.07
C ILE A 793 46.18 -14.92 -10.15
N PHE A 794 45.62 -16.12 -10.34
CA PHE A 794 44.58 -16.64 -9.44
C PHE A 794 45.08 -16.74 -7.99
N LYS A 795 46.29 -17.28 -7.78
CA LYS A 795 46.89 -17.38 -6.43
C LYS A 795 47.08 -16.01 -5.78
N ARG A 796 47.50 -14.99 -6.53
CA ARG A 796 47.59 -13.60 -6.02
C ARG A 796 46.22 -13.03 -5.68
N GLY A 797 45.23 -13.21 -6.56
CA GLY A 797 43.87 -12.72 -6.35
C GLY A 797 43.21 -13.35 -5.11
N LEU A 798 43.50 -14.61 -4.81
CA LEU A 798 43.05 -15.31 -3.60
C LEU A 798 43.63 -14.75 -2.30
N GLN A 799 44.83 -14.16 -2.36
CA GLN A 799 45.50 -13.52 -1.23
C GLN A 799 45.07 -12.05 -1.04
N SER A 800 44.18 -11.55 -1.89
CA SER A 800 43.68 -10.18 -1.77
C SER A 800 42.96 -9.96 -0.44
N ALA A 801 43.27 -8.85 0.23
CA ALA A 801 42.62 -8.44 1.49
C ALA A 801 41.12 -8.10 1.31
N VAL A 802 40.64 -8.01 0.07
CA VAL A 802 39.28 -7.61 -0.27
C VAL A 802 38.41 -8.85 -0.48
N PRO A 803 37.40 -9.08 0.39
CA PRO A 803 36.60 -10.30 0.35
C PRO A 803 35.92 -10.57 -0.99
N THR A 804 35.41 -9.54 -1.66
CA THR A 804 34.72 -9.66 -2.96
C THR A 804 35.64 -10.13 -4.08
N VAL A 805 36.87 -9.63 -4.11
CA VAL A 805 37.91 -10.08 -5.05
C VAL A 805 38.27 -11.53 -4.75
N ALA A 806 38.56 -11.87 -3.50
CA ALA A 806 38.91 -13.24 -3.13
C ALA A 806 37.80 -14.26 -3.46
N MET A 807 36.52 -13.90 -3.27
CA MET A 807 35.38 -14.75 -3.65
C MET A 807 35.28 -14.95 -5.16
N GLU A 808 35.33 -13.87 -5.95
CA GLU A 808 35.28 -13.96 -7.42
C GLU A 808 36.45 -14.77 -7.98
N MET A 809 37.64 -14.60 -7.42
CA MET A 809 38.83 -15.34 -7.84
C MET A 809 38.69 -16.84 -7.55
N LYS A 810 38.02 -17.24 -6.46
CA LYS A 810 37.73 -18.66 -6.18
C LYS A 810 36.77 -19.25 -7.21
N ASP A 811 35.69 -18.55 -7.49
CA ASP A 811 34.68 -18.99 -8.47
C ASP A 811 35.30 -19.12 -9.87
N SER A 812 36.06 -18.10 -10.28
CA SER A 812 36.74 -18.06 -11.57
C SER A 812 37.85 -19.11 -11.68
N TYR A 813 38.60 -19.35 -10.61
CA TYR A 813 39.66 -20.35 -10.60
C TYR A 813 39.09 -21.78 -10.69
N LEU A 814 37.96 -22.05 -10.03
CA LEU A 814 37.25 -23.33 -10.18
C LEU A 814 36.80 -23.54 -11.64
N ASN A 815 36.16 -22.53 -12.24
CA ASN A 815 35.71 -22.57 -13.64
C ASN A 815 36.86 -22.76 -14.63
N TRP A 816 37.98 -22.05 -14.42
CA TRP A 816 39.17 -22.21 -15.26
C TRP A 816 39.82 -23.58 -15.09
N SER A 817 39.88 -24.10 -13.86
CA SER A 817 40.42 -25.44 -13.59
C SER A 817 39.58 -26.54 -14.24
N TYR A 818 38.26 -26.37 -14.30
CA TYR A 818 37.35 -27.25 -15.01
C TYR A 818 37.55 -27.17 -16.53
N SER A 819 37.62 -25.96 -17.08
CA SER A 819 37.81 -25.73 -18.53
C SER A 819 39.15 -26.27 -19.04
N THR A 820 40.21 -26.22 -18.21
CA THR A 820 41.57 -26.66 -18.61
C THR A 820 41.88 -28.12 -18.31
N GLY A 821 41.28 -28.71 -17.28
CA GLY A 821 41.66 -30.06 -16.81
C GLY A 821 40.48 -30.95 -16.41
N GLY A 822 39.26 -30.57 -16.77
CA GLY A 822 38.03 -31.30 -16.50
C GLY A 822 37.72 -31.46 -15.01
N TYR A 823 36.77 -32.35 -14.71
CA TYR A 823 36.27 -32.56 -13.35
C TYR A 823 37.35 -33.01 -12.35
N LYS A 824 38.40 -33.72 -12.78
CA LYS A 824 39.48 -34.18 -11.89
C LYS A 824 40.31 -33.02 -11.34
N LYS A 825 40.64 -32.04 -12.19
CA LYS A 825 41.36 -30.83 -11.77
C LYS A 825 40.46 -29.92 -10.93
N ALA A 826 39.20 -29.76 -11.34
CA ALA A 826 38.20 -29.01 -10.57
C ALA A 826 38.02 -29.53 -9.14
N ARG A 827 37.92 -30.86 -8.93
CA ARG A 827 37.83 -31.46 -7.59
C ARG A 827 39.06 -31.19 -6.73
N LYS A 828 40.27 -31.23 -7.30
CA LYS A 828 41.51 -30.92 -6.58
C LYS A 828 41.54 -29.45 -6.15
N THR A 829 41.16 -28.56 -7.07
CA THR A 829 41.06 -27.11 -6.81
C THR A 829 39.98 -26.82 -5.77
N PHE A 830 38.82 -27.46 -5.84
CA PHE A 830 37.77 -27.31 -4.85
C PHE A 830 38.26 -27.73 -3.46
N LYS A 831 38.90 -28.90 -3.35
CA LYS A 831 39.45 -29.41 -2.09
C LYS A 831 40.50 -28.49 -1.47
N SER A 832 41.31 -27.80 -2.27
CA SER A 832 42.31 -26.86 -1.77
C SER A 832 41.73 -25.49 -1.37
N LEU A 833 40.56 -25.11 -1.91
CA LEU A 833 39.96 -23.80 -1.69
C LEU A 833 38.78 -23.78 -0.71
N GLN A 834 38.14 -24.93 -0.46
CA GLN A 834 36.92 -25.02 0.36
C GLN A 834 37.08 -24.54 1.81
N GLU A 835 38.30 -24.54 2.35
CA GLU A 835 38.60 -24.05 3.71
C GLU A 835 39.12 -22.60 3.72
N ASN A 836 39.47 -22.03 2.56
CA ASN A 836 39.96 -20.67 2.46
C ASN A 836 38.77 -19.72 2.61
N ARG A 837 38.76 -18.86 3.64
CA ARG A 837 37.74 -17.80 3.82
C ARG A 837 38.09 -16.58 2.96
N PRO A 838 37.12 -15.74 2.54
CA PRO A 838 35.66 -15.89 2.63
C PRO A 838 35.09 -16.92 1.65
N LEU A 839 33.94 -17.52 1.98
CA LEU A 839 33.25 -18.51 1.17
C LEU A 839 32.03 -17.89 0.48
N SER A 840 31.76 -18.28 -0.77
CA SER A 840 30.60 -17.85 -1.55
C SER A 840 29.68 -19.03 -1.84
N LYS A 841 28.36 -18.80 -1.88
CA LYS A 841 27.38 -19.83 -2.30
C LYS A 841 27.65 -20.29 -3.73
N SER A 842 27.95 -19.34 -4.62
CA SER A 842 28.26 -19.58 -6.03
C SER A 842 29.38 -20.60 -6.22
N PHE A 843 30.41 -20.57 -5.38
CA PHE A 843 31.50 -21.54 -5.40
C PHE A 843 31.00 -22.99 -5.22
N PHE A 844 30.18 -23.22 -4.19
CA PHE A 844 29.65 -24.55 -3.88
C PHE A 844 28.60 -25.00 -4.91
N THR A 845 27.68 -24.12 -5.28
CA THR A 845 26.67 -24.42 -6.31
C THR A 845 27.34 -24.74 -7.65
N ARG A 846 28.40 -24.04 -8.03
CA ARG A 846 29.13 -24.32 -9.26
C ARG A 846 29.85 -25.66 -9.23
N MET A 847 30.41 -26.07 -8.09
CA MET A 847 30.99 -27.42 -7.95
C MET A 847 29.92 -28.51 -8.07
N VAL A 848 28.73 -28.27 -7.51
CA VAL A 848 27.57 -29.17 -7.67
C VAL A 848 27.16 -29.29 -9.14
N GLU A 849 27.10 -28.18 -9.88
CA GLU A 849 26.82 -28.19 -11.32
C GLU A 849 27.87 -28.99 -12.11
N ILE A 850 29.17 -28.76 -11.86
CA ILE A 850 30.27 -29.52 -12.49
C ILE A 850 30.16 -31.03 -12.20
N GLU A 851 29.68 -31.40 -11.01
CA GLU A 851 29.48 -32.80 -10.64
C GLU A 851 28.26 -33.42 -11.33
N LYS A 852 27.21 -32.62 -11.61
CA LYS A 852 26.02 -33.02 -12.36
C LYS A 852 26.26 -33.12 -13.87
N GLU A 853 27.16 -32.31 -14.43
CA GLU A 853 27.54 -32.34 -15.85
C GLU A 853 28.29 -33.64 -16.24
N GLN A 854 28.65 -34.50 -15.28
CA GLN A 854 29.29 -35.79 -15.55
C GLN A 854 28.29 -36.84 -16.05
N GLU A 855 28.74 -37.71 -16.96
CA GLU A 855 27.94 -38.82 -17.51
C GLU A 855 27.44 -39.81 -16.45
N ALA A 856 28.16 -39.94 -15.32
CA ALA A 856 27.79 -40.76 -14.17
C ALA A 856 28.04 -40.00 -12.85
N PRO A 857 27.11 -39.12 -12.42
CA PRO A 857 27.27 -38.34 -11.19
C PRO A 857 27.27 -39.27 -9.97
N LYS A 858 28.23 -39.09 -9.06
CA LYS A 858 28.23 -39.83 -7.80
C LYS A 858 27.48 -39.05 -6.74
N MET A 859 26.34 -39.59 -6.30
CA MET A 859 25.52 -38.96 -5.26
C MET A 859 26.28 -38.66 -3.96
N ASN A 860 27.29 -39.47 -3.61
CA ASN A 860 28.12 -39.23 -2.44
C ASN A 860 28.89 -37.90 -2.49
N HIS A 861 29.37 -37.49 -3.66
CA HIS A 861 30.07 -36.20 -3.80
C HIS A 861 29.08 -35.04 -3.77
N LEU A 862 27.91 -35.19 -4.40
CA LEU A 862 26.84 -34.19 -4.34
C LEU A 862 26.40 -33.94 -2.90
N ARG A 863 26.18 -35.00 -2.12
CA ARG A 863 25.89 -34.92 -0.68
C ARG A 863 26.98 -34.17 0.07
N GLU A 864 28.25 -34.50 -0.15
CA GLU A 864 29.38 -33.81 0.48
C GLU A 864 29.35 -32.30 0.20
N TYR A 865 29.14 -31.89 -1.05
CA TYR A 865 29.12 -30.48 -1.44
C TYR A 865 27.91 -29.73 -0.88
N TYR A 866 26.71 -30.34 -0.88
CA TYR A 866 25.53 -29.74 -0.26
C TYR A 866 25.68 -29.62 1.25
N GLU A 867 26.17 -30.65 1.94
CA GLU A 867 26.37 -30.60 3.40
C GLU A 867 27.39 -29.52 3.78
N ARG A 868 28.47 -29.35 2.99
CA ARG A 868 29.44 -28.27 3.19
C ARG A 868 28.85 -26.88 2.93
N ALA A 869 28.04 -26.72 1.89
CA ALA A 869 27.34 -25.46 1.63
C ALA A 869 26.32 -25.12 2.74
N LEU A 870 25.59 -26.12 3.23
CA LEU A 870 24.58 -25.99 4.28
C LEU A 870 25.18 -25.67 5.65
N GLN A 871 26.40 -26.14 5.93
CA GLN A 871 27.13 -25.78 7.15
C GLN A 871 27.33 -24.25 7.26
N GLU A 872 27.48 -23.56 6.13
CA GLU A 872 27.80 -22.13 6.07
C GLU A 872 26.56 -21.26 5.79
N PHE A 873 25.69 -21.69 4.89
CA PHE A 873 24.55 -20.90 4.39
C PHE A 873 23.17 -21.43 4.84
N GLY A 874 23.12 -22.56 5.55
CA GLY A 874 21.88 -23.27 5.88
C GLY A 874 20.96 -22.57 6.88
N THR A 875 21.37 -21.47 7.51
CA THR A 875 20.53 -20.70 8.44
C THR A 875 19.60 -19.70 7.75
N SER A 876 19.96 -19.25 6.55
CA SER A 876 19.25 -18.17 5.83
C SER A 876 18.75 -18.57 4.45
N ASP A 877 19.36 -19.59 3.83
CA ASP A 877 19.11 -19.97 2.44
C ASP A 877 18.14 -21.15 2.31
N ASP A 878 16.85 -20.86 2.08
CA ASP A 878 15.82 -21.89 1.86
C ASP A 878 15.99 -22.65 0.53
N ASP A 879 16.52 -21.99 -0.50
CA ASP A 879 16.69 -22.59 -1.82
C ASP A 879 17.74 -23.70 -1.81
N LEU A 880 18.82 -23.55 -1.04
CA LEU A 880 19.87 -24.56 -0.94
C LEU A 880 19.33 -25.87 -0.32
N TRP A 881 18.46 -25.78 0.69
CA TRP A 881 17.79 -26.95 1.27
C TRP A 881 16.84 -27.62 0.27
N LEU A 882 16.09 -26.83 -0.50
CA LEU A 882 15.16 -27.36 -1.51
C LEU A 882 15.88 -28.02 -2.67
N GLN A 883 16.97 -27.43 -3.16
CA GLN A 883 17.82 -28.03 -4.19
C GLN A 883 18.37 -29.37 -3.72
N TYR A 884 18.86 -29.46 -2.48
CA TYR A 884 19.34 -30.74 -1.95
C TYR A 884 18.24 -31.81 -1.87
N ILE A 885 17.02 -31.44 -1.45
CA ILE A 885 15.87 -32.34 -1.44
C ILE A 885 15.50 -32.79 -2.87
N GLN A 886 15.52 -31.87 -3.85
CA GLN A 886 15.26 -32.20 -5.26
C GLN A 886 16.27 -33.22 -5.80
N GLU A 887 17.55 -33.10 -5.43
CA GLU A 887 18.56 -34.07 -5.82
C GLU A 887 18.36 -35.44 -5.16
N GLU A 888 17.92 -35.51 -3.91
CA GLU A 888 17.61 -36.78 -3.24
C GLU A 888 16.32 -37.44 -3.76
N LEU A 889 15.42 -36.67 -4.37
CA LEU A 889 14.24 -37.17 -5.09
C LEU A 889 14.54 -37.60 -6.54
N SER A 890 15.72 -37.27 -7.07
CA SER A 890 16.14 -37.66 -8.42
C SER A 890 16.46 -39.17 -8.51
N THR A 891 16.62 -39.68 -9.72
CA THR A 891 16.90 -41.11 -9.99
C THR A 891 18.19 -41.64 -9.35
N LEU A 892 19.11 -40.76 -8.93
CA LEU A 892 20.39 -41.08 -8.29
C LEU A 892 20.33 -40.97 -6.75
N GLY A 893 19.26 -40.41 -6.20
CA GLY A 893 19.09 -40.09 -4.78
C GLY A 893 18.38 -41.18 -3.98
N GLN A 894 18.27 -40.95 -2.66
CA GLN A 894 17.49 -41.80 -1.76
C GLN A 894 16.33 -40.98 -1.17
N PRO A 895 15.07 -41.25 -1.58
CA PRO A 895 13.90 -40.52 -1.09
C PRO A 895 13.74 -40.56 0.44
N GLU A 896 14.25 -41.61 1.10
CA GLU A 896 14.26 -41.75 2.57
C GLU A 896 15.00 -40.62 3.30
N ASN A 897 15.99 -40.00 2.65
CA ASN A 897 16.74 -38.90 3.25
C ASN A 897 16.00 -37.56 3.19
N CYS A 898 15.03 -37.40 2.29
CA CYS A 898 14.27 -36.16 2.13
C CYS A 898 13.55 -35.74 3.41
N GLY A 899 12.98 -36.70 4.16
CA GLY A 899 12.33 -36.42 5.44
C GLY A 899 13.31 -35.92 6.50
N LYS A 900 14.53 -36.47 6.54
CA LYS A 900 15.60 -36.04 7.46
C LYS A 900 16.10 -34.65 7.10
N ILE A 901 16.27 -34.36 5.81
CA ILE A 901 16.72 -33.05 5.32
C ILE A 901 15.66 -31.97 5.58
N HIS A 902 14.38 -32.26 5.31
CA HIS A 902 13.27 -31.36 5.61
C HIS A 902 13.20 -31.02 7.11
N TRP A 903 13.32 -32.02 7.99
CA TRP A 903 13.35 -31.79 9.43
C TRP A 903 14.54 -30.92 9.87
N ARG A 904 15.72 -31.12 9.28
CA ARG A 904 16.90 -30.27 9.52
C ARG A 904 16.67 -28.84 9.02
N ALA A 905 16.14 -28.64 7.83
CA ALA A 905 15.83 -27.32 7.29
C ALA A 905 14.87 -26.54 8.22
N MET A 906 13.81 -27.19 8.71
CA MET A 906 12.87 -26.60 9.67
C MET A 906 13.50 -26.23 11.02
N LYS A 907 14.61 -26.87 11.40
CA LYS A 907 15.32 -26.60 12.65
C LYS A 907 16.40 -25.53 12.50
N PHE A 908 17.04 -25.45 11.33
CA PHE A 908 18.19 -24.58 11.09
C PHE A 908 17.82 -23.24 10.43
N LEU A 909 16.76 -23.18 9.61
CA LEU A 909 16.30 -21.94 9.00
C LEU A 909 15.68 -21.00 10.04
N GLU A 910 15.96 -19.71 9.93
CA GLU A 910 15.46 -18.68 10.85
C GLU A 910 14.55 -17.67 10.12
N GLY A 911 13.58 -17.10 10.85
CA GLY A 911 12.75 -15.98 10.36
C GLY A 911 11.88 -16.30 9.15
N GLU A 912 11.81 -15.36 8.19
CA GLU A 912 10.98 -15.48 6.97
C GLU A 912 11.38 -16.65 6.06
N SER A 913 12.63 -17.12 6.14
CA SER A 913 13.13 -18.22 5.31
C SER A 913 12.41 -19.55 5.63
N VAL A 914 11.91 -19.74 6.85
CA VAL A 914 11.11 -20.92 7.23
C VAL A 914 9.76 -20.92 6.50
N GLU A 915 9.07 -19.78 6.46
CA GLU A 915 7.76 -19.66 5.81
C GLU A 915 7.88 -19.84 4.29
N ARG A 916 8.94 -19.30 3.69
CA ARG A 916 9.26 -19.49 2.26
C ARG A 916 9.59 -20.94 1.95
N PHE A 917 10.43 -21.58 2.77
CA PHE A 917 10.78 -22.99 2.63
C PHE A 917 9.54 -23.89 2.69
N VAL A 918 8.66 -23.71 3.70
CA VAL A 918 7.43 -24.51 3.84
C VAL A 918 6.51 -24.33 2.64
N SER A 919 6.35 -23.09 2.16
CA SER A 919 5.52 -22.79 0.99
C SER A 919 6.04 -23.48 -0.27
N LYS A 920 7.35 -23.35 -0.56
CA LYS A 920 8.00 -23.96 -1.73
C LYS A 920 8.05 -25.49 -1.63
N TYR A 921 8.31 -26.04 -0.45
CA TYR A 921 8.31 -27.48 -0.23
C TYR A 921 6.91 -28.09 -0.41
N THR A 922 5.86 -27.38 0.03
CA THR A 922 4.47 -27.81 -0.18
C THR A 922 4.15 -27.85 -1.67
N LEU A 923 4.56 -26.84 -2.45
CA LEU A 923 4.40 -26.83 -3.90
C LEU A 923 5.10 -28.02 -4.56
N LEU A 924 6.34 -28.31 -4.13
CA LEU A 924 7.12 -29.46 -4.60
C LEU A 924 6.41 -30.79 -4.34
N GLN A 925 5.76 -30.95 -3.18
CA GLN A 925 4.99 -32.15 -2.84
C GLN A 925 3.69 -32.29 -3.65
N THR A 926 3.05 -31.17 -4.02
CA THR A 926 1.81 -31.18 -4.80
C THR A 926 2.00 -31.41 -6.31
N GLY A 927 3.25 -31.53 -6.79
CA GLY A 927 3.55 -31.74 -8.21
C GLY A 927 3.29 -30.53 -9.10
N HIS A 928 3.14 -29.34 -8.51
CA HIS A 928 2.98 -28.06 -9.21
C HIS A 928 4.28 -27.25 -9.15
N SER A 929 5.40 -27.89 -9.48
CA SER A 929 6.70 -27.23 -9.67
C SER A 929 6.87 -26.73 -11.08
#